data_AF-A0A534KQG8-F1
#
_entry.id   AF-A0A534KQG8-F1
#
_cell.length_a   1.000
_cell.length_b   1.000
_cell.length_c   1.000
_cell.angle_alpha   90.00
_cell.angle_beta   90.00
_cell.angle_gamma   90.00
#
_symmetry.space_group_name_H-M   'P 1'
#
loop_
_entity.id
_entity.type
_entity.pdbx_description
1 polymer ?
#
loop_
_entity_poly.entity_id
_entity_poly.type
_entity_poly.pdbx_seq_one_letter_code
_entity_poly.pdbx_strand_id
1 'polypeptide(L)'
;LTGLGFTEMQVHSALRDTAMDPKMARWTPDDLFRLARTLQHRGKPMILAANKADMVSREALQSLSKATGYTVVPTSAEYELALRRAASAGLIAYEPGGSSFELLHPEKLTAAQEKGLEKIRAFLRERGSTGVQQCIEEAVFKLLDLIVVYPVEDEHHWTDKSGNILPDAFLVPRGSTAVDVAFKVHTDLVTTSSALSTPGRKWSWAGTTRSKMATSSRSWRRCEMASYDVRIITASYRREPRTGPEQVQLPIIQLFGRTRDGQSITIEYSGFQPYFFVVEPPQSLRGAFGRDSQVVKLEDVTLQFEGKPTPCARVVLRQPWKTPEYREKARRYGSTPLEADIPFQHRFIYDMDLGAAVRVHGKEADPAGKYTTDLFLIAERFEACDPFRPALRVLSFDIENSIQDGHIFCIGIAYREAGEIKTVVLQGSEREIVEGFVKLVHELDPDIISGYNIDGYDLPVLIDRAAKAGIPRLQLARDFSDFFHLGERFWRVDGRILTDVWWAVRAERLSLHMKQETLDYVGRQLLGEGKHELSRRHIDEEWAKDREKVIRYCLNDADLSLRILEKIGRIEKTLDLAAVSKLPLEDVLHGRTSNLIDSILIRAADRALVAVPMMKMRGGRVEQIEGGYVHSLQPGLYEWVISLDFRAMYPSLIIENNICFTTVSPQGTIESPTGAKFLSADVKKGLLPVILASLMKDREDVRTKMRGATDPEMREFYDGLQAAIKVLMNAFYGVLASSFYRFNDPKVGASITAFARERIKGIISELEADGVKVVYADTDSVFFQSPTPGLESSLEFARKTAERFSRGRISMEVDKVYRSLFSHGRKKRYAGKVAWPTEGEIMVRGYEIRRTDAFDL
;
A
#
# COMPACT_ATOMS: atom_id res chain seq x y z
N LEU A 1 22.88 -11.07 3.91
CA LEU A 1 21.99 -11.84 4.82
C LEU A 1 20.91 -10.97 5.47
N THR A 2 21.07 -9.64 5.50
CA THR A 2 20.10 -8.66 6.01
C THR A 2 18.73 -8.75 5.33
N GLY A 3 18.68 -8.91 3.99
CA GLY A 3 17.44 -9.16 3.25
C GLY A 3 16.74 -10.49 3.57
N LEU A 4 17.39 -11.39 4.31
CA LEU A 4 16.80 -12.63 4.83
C LEU A 4 16.41 -12.53 6.31
N GLY A 5 16.63 -11.37 6.95
CA GLY A 5 16.28 -11.08 8.35
C GLY A 5 17.30 -11.51 9.40
N PHE A 6 18.54 -11.87 9.00
CA PHE A 6 19.59 -12.24 9.96
C PHE A 6 20.30 -10.99 10.50
N THR A 7 20.49 -10.94 11.82
CA THR A 7 21.28 -9.90 12.50
C THR A 7 22.77 -10.20 12.43
N GLU A 8 23.61 -9.16 12.54
CA GLU A 8 25.07 -9.29 12.56
C GLU A 8 25.55 -10.22 13.68
N MET A 9 24.92 -10.13 14.86
CA MET A 9 25.20 -11.02 15.99
C MET A 9 24.94 -12.50 15.66
N GLN A 10 23.82 -12.81 15.00
CA GLN A 10 23.51 -14.17 14.57
C GLN A 10 24.52 -14.70 13.56
N VAL A 11 25.01 -13.84 12.67
CA VAL A 11 26.05 -14.20 11.70
C VAL A 11 27.38 -14.49 12.39
N HIS A 12 27.80 -13.64 13.33
CA HIS A 12 29.02 -13.88 14.10
C HIS A 12 28.94 -15.12 14.99
N SER A 13 27.79 -15.39 15.63
CA SER A 13 27.61 -16.62 16.40
C SER A 13 27.65 -17.86 15.51
N ALA A 14 27.01 -17.83 14.33
CA ALA A 14 27.07 -18.94 13.40
C ALA A 14 28.49 -19.20 12.90
N LEU A 15 29.24 -18.15 12.55
CA LEU A 15 30.64 -18.27 12.13
C LEU A 15 31.53 -18.89 13.22
N ARG A 16 31.29 -18.53 14.49
CA ARG A 16 32.01 -19.10 15.63
C ARG A 16 31.73 -20.60 15.79
N ASP A 17 30.47 -21.00 15.65
CA ASP A 17 30.04 -22.39 15.87
C ASP A 17 30.38 -23.33 14.72
N THR A 18 30.46 -22.82 13.49
CA THR A 18 30.77 -23.64 12.29
C THR A 18 32.26 -24.01 12.21
N ALA A 19 33.12 -23.48 13.10
CA ALA A 19 34.58 -23.72 13.12
C ALA A 19 35.25 -23.49 11.75
N MET A 20 34.99 -22.30 11.17
CA MET A 20 35.47 -21.90 9.85
C MET A 20 36.95 -21.48 9.87
N ASP A 21 37.66 -21.61 8.73
CA ASP A 21 38.98 -21.00 8.56
C ASP A 21 38.85 -19.46 8.69
N PRO A 22 39.73 -18.78 9.44
CA PRO A 22 39.67 -17.32 9.61
C PRO A 22 39.78 -16.53 8.29
N LYS A 23 40.36 -17.13 7.25
CA LYS A 23 40.49 -16.52 5.91
C LYS A 23 39.37 -17.00 5.01
N MET A 24 38.42 -16.11 4.73
CA MET A 24 37.26 -16.39 3.86
C MET A 24 37.63 -16.94 2.48
N ALA A 25 38.78 -16.56 1.94
CA ALA A 25 39.29 -17.04 0.66
C ALA A 25 39.56 -18.57 0.61
N ARG A 26 39.60 -19.24 1.77
CA ARG A 26 39.83 -20.70 1.88
C ARG A 26 38.55 -21.49 2.09
N TRP A 27 37.40 -20.83 2.15
CA TRP A 27 36.13 -21.50 2.39
C TRP A 27 35.71 -22.31 1.17
N THR A 28 35.44 -23.59 1.39
CA THR A 28 34.91 -24.50 0.39
C THR A 28 33.38 -24.40 0.32
N PRO A 29 32.75 -24.89 -0.77
CA PRO A 29 31.29 -25.02 -0.85
C PRO A 29 30.69 -25.79 0.33
N ASP A 30 31.38 -26.81 0.84
CA ASP A 30 30.93 -27.57 2.01
C ASP A 30 30.99 -26.74 3.29
N ASP A 31 31.99 -25.88 3.46
CA ASP A 31 32.08 -24.95 4.58
C ASP A 31 30.95 -23.93 4.54
N LEU A 32 30.66 -23.39 3.35
CA LEU A 32 29.53 -22.50 3.11
C LEU A 32 28.20 -23.19 3.38
N PHE A 33 28.04 -24.46 3.01
CA PHE A 33 26.83 -25.23 3.28
C PHE A 33 26.64 -25.48 4.78
N ARG A 34 27.71 -25.83 5.50
CA ARG A 34 27.67 -25.95 6.97
C ARG A 34 27.34 -24.62 7.62
N LEU A 35 27.95 -23.51 7.17
CA LEU A 35 27.67 -22.17 7.68
C LEU A 35 26.22 -21.77 7.41
N ALA A 36 25.70 -22.02 6.21
CA ALA A 36 24.32 -21.74 5.85
C ALA A 36 23.34 -22.54 6.71
N ARG A 37 23.62 -23.82 6.97
CA ARG A 37 22.83 -24.66 7.87
C ARG A 37 22.87 -24.14 9.32
N THR A 38 24.05 -23.80 9.83
CA THR A 38 24.20 -23.22 11.17
C THR A 38 23.47 -21.87 11.30
N LEU A 39 23.60 -21.00 10.29
CA LEU A 39 22.86 -19.74 10.19
C LEU A 39 21.36 -19.97 10.20
N GLN A 40 20.86 -20.90 9.39
CA GLN A 40 19.44 -21.24 9.33
C GLN A 40 18.94 -21.70 10.70
N HIS A 41 19.63 -22.64 11.35
CA HIS A 41 19.24 -23.12 12.68
C HIS A 41 19.21 -22.01 13.74
N ARG A 42 20.16 -21.07 13.70
CA ARG A 42 20.25 -19.97 14.68
C ARG A 42 19.26 -18.83 14.44
N GLY A 43 19.18 -18.36 13.21
CA GLY A 43 18.37 -17.17 12.91
C GLY A 43 16.95 -17.47 12.44
N LYS A 44 16.65 -18.72 12.11
CA LYS A 44 15.31 -19.19 11.73
C LYS A 44 15.02 -20.50 12.44
N PRO A 45 14.87 -20.50 13.78
CA PRO A 45 14.53 -21.70 14.50
C PRO A 45 13.18 -22.24 14.00
N MET A 46 13.06 -23.56 13.84
CA MET A 46 11.91 -24.22 13.23
C MET A 46 11.31 -25.27 14.17
N ILE A 47 9.98 -25.39 14.12
CA ILE A 47 9.20 -26.46 14.73
C ILE A 47 8.39 -27.15 13.64
N LEU A 48 8.19 -28.46 13.76
CA LEU A 48 7.44 -29.26 12.79
C LEU A 48 6.09 -29.66 13.38
N ALA A 49 5.01 -29.09 12.85
CA ALA A 49 3.66 -29.59 13.08
C ALA A 49 3.43 -30.84 12.22
N ALA A 50 3.58 -32.04 12.80
CA ALA A 50 3.35 -33.30 12.11
C ALA A 50 1.85 -33.56 11.96
N ASN A 51 1.22 -32.84 11.03
CA ASN A 51 -0.22 -32.93 10.77
C ASN A 51 -0.60 -34.33 10.24
N LYS A 52 -1.81 -34.78 10.56
CA LYS A 52 -2.31 -36.17 10.36
C LYS A 52 -1.69 -37.21 11.29
N ALA A 53 -1.31 -36.79 12.50
CA ALA A 53 -0.83 -37.71 13.52
C ALA A 53 -1.87 -38.79 13.91
N ASP A 54 -3.15 -38.58 13.59
CA ASP A 54 -4.25 -39.54 13.73
C ASP A 54 -4.17 -40.73 12.76
N MET A 55 -3.35 -40.64 11.71
CA MET A 55 -3.15 -41.70 10.72
C MET A 55 -1.80 -42.43 10.86
N VAL A 56 -0.96 -42.05 11.84
CA VAL A 56 0.45 -42.43 11.90
C VAL A 56 0.84 -42.91 13.31
N SER A 57 1.66 -43.96 13.40
CA SER A 57 2.11 -44.54 14.68
C SER A 57 3.08 -43.61 15.43
N ARG A 58 3.25 -43.85 16.74
CA ARG A 58 4.19 -43.07 17.58
C ARG A 58 5.64 -43.26 17.16
N GLU A 59 6.01 -44.47 16.73
CA GLU A 59 7.37 -44.83 16.33
C GLU A 59 7.81 -44.06 15.08
N ALA A 60 6.89 -43.87 14.12
CA ALA A 60 7.14 -43.09 12.92
C ALA A 60 7.37 -41.60 13.25
N LEU A 61 6.61 -41.05 14.20
CA LEU A 61 6.78 -39.66 14.65
C LEU A 61 8.09 -39.46 15.44
N GLN A 62 8.47 -40.41 16.29
CA GLN A 62 9.77 -40.39 16.98
C GLN A 62 10.95 -40.48 16.00
N SER A 63 10.81 -41.30 14.95
CA SER A 63 11.81 -41.39 13.88
C SER A 63 11.94 -40.08 13.11
N LEU A 64 10.84 -39.38 12.85
CA LEU A 64 10.84 -38.06 12.20
C LEU A 64 11.56 -37.00 13.03
N SER A 65 11.36 -36.97 14.35
CA SER A 65 12.06 -36.04 15.23
C SER A 65 13.58 -36.30 15.23
N LYS A 66 13.99 -37.57 15.32
CA LYS A 66 15.42 -37.95 15.24
C LYS A 66 16.05 -37.61 13.89
N ALA A 67 15.34 -37.81 12.79
CA ALA A 67 15.85 -37.58 11.45
C ALA A 67 16.00 -36.08 11.12
N THR A 68 15.09 -35.24 11.63
CA THR A 68 15.04 -33.82 11.29
C THR A 68 15.83 -32.93 12.25
N GLY A 69 16.06 -33.38 13.49
CA GLY A 69 16.73 -32.58 14.53
C GLY A 69 15.91 -31.39 15.03
N TYR A 70 14.66 -31.26 14.58
CA TYR A 70 13.72 -30.24 15.05
C TYR A 70 12.75 -30.82 16.06
N THR A 71 12.18 -29.95 16.90
CA THR A 71 11.03 -30.28 17.73
C THR A 71 9.85 -30.63 16.82
N VAL A 72 9.29 -31.83 16.98
CA VAL A 72 8.12 -32.31 16.22
C VAL A 72 6.93 -32.40 17.16
N VAL A 73 5.85 -31.69 16.82
CA VAL A 73 4.59 -31.74 17.57
C VAL A 73 3.58 -32.55 16.77
N PRO A 74 3.18 -33.76 17.23
CA PRO A 74 2.14 -34.55 16.60
C PRO A 74 0.84 -33.77 16.55
N THR A 75 0.31 -33.49 15.35
CA THR A 75 -0.83 -32.58 15.19
C THR A 75 -1.95 -33.25 14.39
N SER A 76 -3.20 -33.01 14.77
CA SER A 76 -4.39 -33.28 13.94
C SER A 76 -5.23 -32.02 13.83
N ALA A 77 -5.00 -31.24 12.78
CA ALA A 77 -5.74 -30.01 12.53
C ALA A 77 -7.23 -30.26 12.21
N GLU A 78 -7.54 -31.43 11.64
CA GLU A 78 -8.92 -31.83 11.37
C GLU A 78 -9.70 -32.04 12.66
N TYR A 79 -9.10 -32.72 13.65
CA TYR A 79 -9.73 -32.94 14.95
C TYR A 79 -9.88 -31.63 15.74
N GLU A 80 -8.87 -30.76 15.75
CA GLU A 80 -8.99 -29.43 16.36
C GLU A 80 -10.13 -28.61 15.73
N LEU A 81 -10.21 -28.59 14.39
CA LEU A 81 -11.27 -27.86 13.69
C LEU A 81 -12.66 -28.43 14.01
N ALA A 82 -12.78 -29.76 14.07
CA ALA A 82 -14.02 -30.42 14.43
C ALA A 82 -14.47 -30.05 15.85
N LEU A 83 -13.57 -30.09 16.83
CA LEU A 83 -13.86 -29.71 18.22
C LEU A 83 -14.26 -28.23 18.33
N ARG A 84 -13.53 -27.32 17.67
CA ARG A 84 -13.87 -25.87 17.69
C ARG A 84 -15.22 -25.58 17.06
N ARG A 85 -15.57 -26.27 15.96
CA ARG A 85 -16.91 -26.15 15.34
C ARG A 85 -18.00 -26.71 16.24
N ALA A 86 -17.79 -27.87 16.84
CA ALA A 86 -18.74 -28.47 17.77
C ALA A 86 -18.96 -27.59 19.01
N ALA A 87 -17.90 -26.99 19.55
CA ALA A 87 -17.98 -26.05 20.68
C ALA A 87 -18.71 -24.75 20.29
N SER A 88 -18.41 -24.19 19.12
CA SER A 88 -19.10 -22.98 18.60
C SER A 88 -20.59 -23.23 18.33
N ALA A 89 -20.96 -24.47 17.99
CA ALA A 89 -22.34 -24.90 17.82
C ALA A 89 -23.05 -25.25 19.15
N GLY A 90 -22.37 -25.10 20.30
CA GLY A 90 -22.92 -25.41 21.62
C GLY A 90 -23.14 -26.90 21.88
N LEU A 91 -22.51 -27.79 21.10
CA LEU A 91 -22.68 -29.25 21.25
C LEU A 91 -21.75 -29.83 22.32
N ILE A 92 -20.58 -29.23 22.49
CA ILE A 92 -19.56 -29.65 23.46
C ILE A 92 -18.99 -28.44 24.21
N ALA A 93 -18.50 -28.66 25.43
CA ALA A 93 -17.58 -27.76 26.10
C ALA A 93 -16.15 -28.25 25.86
N TYR A 94 -15.35 -27.45 25.15
CA TYR A 94 -13.97 -27.77 24.81
C TYR A 94 -13.10 -26.53 24.92
N GLU A 95 -12.02 -26.65 25.68
CA GLU A 95 -10.96 -25.64 25.73
C GLU A 95 -9.86 -26.01 24.72
N PRO A 96 -9.47 -25.10 23.81
CA PRO A 96 -8.42 -25.38 22.82
C PRO A 96 -7.13 -25.90 23.45
N GLY A 97 -6.62 -27.02 22.94
CA GLY A 97 -5.45 -27.69 23.52
C GLY A 97 -5.75 -28.63 24.69
N GLY A 98 -7.00 -28.66 25.17
CA GLY A 98 -7.44 -29.56 26.23
C GLY A 98 -7.32 -31.05 25.85
N SER A 99 -7.13 -31.87 26.88
CA SER A 99 -7.02 -33.34 26.77
C SER A 99 -8.35 -34.07 26.78
N SER A 100 -9.45 -33.32 26.94
CA SER A 100 -10.81 -33.83 26.97
C SER A 100 -11.80 -32.76 26.53
N PHE A 101 -13.05 -33.18 26.35
CA PHE A 101 -14.20 -32.30 26.11
C PHE A 101 -15.45 -32.96 26.68
N GLU A 102 -16.41 -32.13 27.11
CA GLU A 102 -17.68 -32.56 27.68
C GLU A 102 -18.81 -32.41 26.65
N LEU A 103 -19.76 -33.35 26.62
CA LEU A 103 -20.93 -33.24 25.76
C LEU A 103 -22.01 -32.44 26.48
N LEU A 104 -22.50 -31.36 25.87
CA LEU A 104 -23.53 -30.50 26.47
C LEU A 104 -24.95 -30.97 26.15
N HIS A 105 -25.15 -31.49 24.92
CA HIS A 105 -26.44 -31.95 24.42
C HIS A 105 -26.30 -33.26 23.63
N PRO A 106 -26.07 -34.41 24.30
CA PRO A 106 -25.87 -35.70 23.63
C PRO A 106 -27.03 -36.08 22.69
N GLU A 107 -28.25 -35.68 23.03
CA GLU A 107 -29.49 -35.95 22.28
C GLU A 107 -29.56 -35.23 20.92
N LYS A 108 -28.74 -34.19 20.71
CA LYS A 108 -28.68 -33.41 19.46
C LYS A 108 -27.63 -33.93 18.48
N LEU A 109 -26.84 -34.93 18.87
CA LEU A 109 -25.80 -35.49 18.02
C LEU A 109 -26.38 -36.52 17.06
N THR A 110 -25.99 -36.43 15.80
CA THR A 110 -26.20 -37.53 14.83
C THR A 110 -25.25 -38.68 15.15
N ALA A 111 -25.63 -39.92 14.80
CA ALA A 111 -24.77 -41.09 14.97
C ALA A 111 -23.37 -40.94 14.32
N ALA A 112 -23.26 -40.19 13.22
CA ALA A 112 -21.99 -39.89 12.58
C ALA A 112 -21.12 -38.92 13.41
N GLN A 113 -21.73 -37.89 14.01
CA GLN A 113 -21.04 -36.93 14.89
C GLN A 113 -20.59 -37.59 16.18
N GLU A 114 -21.43 -38.41 16.80
CA GLU A 114 -21.08 -39.18 17.99
C GLU A 114 -19.87 -40.09 17.75
N LYS A 115 -19.90 -40.87 16.66
CA LYS A 115 -18.78 -41.71 16.23
C LYS A 115 -17.51 -40.91 15.93
N GLY A 116 -17.64 -39.72 15.35
CA GLY A 116 -16.53 -38.80 15.10
C GLY A 116 -15.91 -38.29 16.40
N LEU A 117 -16.73 -37.83 17.34
CA LEU A 117 -16.29 -37.33 18.64
C LEU A 117 -15.63 -38.42 19.48
N GLU A 118 -16.12 -39.67 19.47
CA GLU A 118 -15.48 -40.77 20.18
C GLU A 118 -14.10 -41.13 19.61
N LYS A 119 -13.90 -41.04 18.29
CA LYS A 119 -12.56 -41.17 17.69
C LYS A 119 -11.61 -40.08 18.17
N ILE A 120 -12.09 -38.83 18.22
CA ILE A 120 -11.30 -37.69 18.70
C ILE A 120 -10.97 -37.88 20.19
N ARG A 121 -11.94 -38.34 21.00
CA ARG A 121 -11.75 -38.63 22.42
C ARG A 121 -10.69 -39.70 22.66
N ALA A 122 -10.68 -40.77 21.87
CA ALA A 122 -9.63 -41.78 21.92
C ALA A 122 -8.25 -41.19 21.58
N PHE A 123 -8.17 -40.38 20.53
CA PHE A 123 -6.94 -39.67 20.14
C PHE A 123 -6.42 -38.75 21.25
N LEU A 124 -7.31 -37.97 21.88
CA LEU A 124 -6.96 -37.07 22.98
C LEU A 124 -6.49 -37.84 24.23
N ARG A 125 -7.15 -38.95 24.58
CA ARG A 125 -6.71 -39.81 25.70
C ARG A 125 -5.31 -40.37 25.47
N GLU A 126 -5.02 -40.76 24.22
CA GLU A 126 -3.71 -41.29 23.88
C GLU A 126 -2.66 -40.18 23.92
N ARG A 127 -2.91 -39.02 23.30
CA ARG A 127 -1.88 -38.03 22.96
C ARG A 127 -1.90 -36.75 23.79
N GLY A 128 -2.89 -36.60 24.68
CA GLY A 128 -3.05 -35.47 25.58
C GLY A 128 -3.62 -34.21 24.92
N SER A 129 -3.45 -33.99 23.61
CA SER A 129 -4.09 -32.88 22.89
C SER A 129 -4.19 -33.19 21.39
N THR A 130 -4.82 -32.28 20.63
CA THR A 130 -4.78 -32.31 19.17
C THR A 130 -3.41 -31.90 18.60
N GLY A 131 -2.53 -31.34 19.43
CA GLY A 131 -1.20 -30.84 19.06
C GLY A 131 -1.17 -29.47 18.40
N VAL A 132 -2.31 -28.91 17.96
CA VAL A 132 -2.33 -27.60 17.29
C VAL A 132 -1.94 -26.49 18.28
N GLN A 133 -2.64 -26.43 19.42
CA GLN A 133 -2.38 -25.43 20.45
C GLN A 133 -0.97 -25.61 21.05
N GLN A 134 -0.58 -26.86 21.35
CA GLN A 134 0.77 -27.18 21.81
C GLN A 134 1.84 -26.68 20.82
N CYS A 135 1.65 -26.87 19.52
CA CYS A 135 2.60 -26.40 18.51
C CYS A 135 2.75 -24.87 18.53
N ILE A 136 1.65 -24.14 18.70
CA ILE A 136 1.66 -22.67 18.83
C ILE A 136 2.40 -22.26 20.10
N GLU A 137 2.12 -22.90 21.23
CA GLU A 137 2.76 -22.59 22.51
C GLU A 137 4.26 -22.87 22.51
N GLU A 138 4.67 -24.01 21.96
CA GLU A 138 6.08 -24.35 21.79
C GLU A 138 6.79 -23.34 20.88
N ALA A 139 6.14 -22.91 19.78
CA ALA A 139 6.69 -21.90 18.88
C ALA A 139 6.84 -20.53 19.57
N VAL A 140 5.80 -20.08 20.27
CA VAL A 140 5.75 -18.74 20.86
C VAL A 140 6.59 -18.65 22.12
N PHE A 141 6.38 -19.55 23.09
CA PHE A 141 6.94 -19.43 24.43
C PHE A 141 8.31 -20.07 24.59
N LYS A 142 8.66 -21.07 23.76
CA LYS A 142 9.95 -21.76 23.86
C LYS A 142 10.88 -21.44 22.71
N LEU A 143 10.41 -21.56 21.48
CA LEU A 143 11.26 -21.38 20.29
C LEU A 143 11.62 -19.91 20.06
N LEU A 144 10.64 -19.01 20.21
CA LEU A 144 10.82 -17.57 20.07
C LEU A 144 11.09 -16.87 21.41
N ASP A 145 11.02 -17.61 22.54
CA ASP A 145 11.16 -17.12 23.91
C ASP A 145 10.38 -15.81 24.17
N LEU A 146 9.15 -15.77 23.68
CA LEU A 146 8.25 -14.66 23.94
C LEU A 146 7.55 -14.87 25.29
N ILE A 147 7.24 -13.77 25.97
CA ILE A 147 6.40 -13.76 27.16
C ILE A 147 5.12 -13.00 26.87
N VAL A 148 4.05 -13.38 27.56
CA VAL A 148 2.80 -12.62 27.57
C VAL A 148 2.94 -11.48 28.58
N VAL A 149 2.72 -10.26 28.13
CA VAL A 149 2.66 -9.07 28.97
C VAL A 149 1.26 -8.50 28.89
N TYR A 150 0.60 -8.44 30.04
CA TYR A 150 -0.66 -7.73 30.20
C TYR A 150 -0.33 -6.29 30.58
N PRO A 151 -0.72 -5.29 29.78
CA PRO A 151 -0.45 -3.88 30.03
C PRO A 151 -1.41 -3.34 31.11
N VAL A 152 -1.43 -3.96 32.28
CA VAL A 152 -2.31 -3.57 33.40
C VAL A 152 -1.57 -2.61 34.32
N GLU A 153 -2.31 -1.74 35.00
CA GLU A 153 -1.69 -0.82 35.96
C GLU A 153 -1.35 -1.52 37.28
N ASP A 154 -2.19 -2.47 37.70
CA ASP A 154 -2.06 -3.26 38.92
C ASP A 154 -2.19 -4.75 38.57
N GLU A 155 -1.18 -5.54 38.94
CA GLU A 155 -1.10 -6.99 38.71
C GLU A 155 -2.16 -7.79 39.45
N HIS A 156 -2.79 -7.22 40.50
CA HIS A 156 -3.85 -7.87 41.26
C HIS A 156 -5.25 -7.60 40.69
N HIS A 157 -5.45 -6.49 39.98
CA HIS A 157 -6.78 -6.03 39.56
C HIS A 157 -7.05 -6.14 38.06
N TRP A 158 -6.07 -6.54 37.23
CA TRP A 158 -6.21 -6.75 35.77
C TRP A 158 -6.92 -5.61 35.01
N THR A 159 -6.90 -4.40 35.58
CA THR A 159 -7.67 -3.24 35.15
C THR A 159 -6.79 -1.99 35.05
N ASP A 160 -7.27 -0.97 34.36
CA ASP A 160 -6.68 0.38 34.36
C ASP A 160 -7.22 1.26 35.51
N LYS A 161 -6.73 2.51 35.62
CA LYS A 161 -7.19 3.54 36.58
C LYS A 161 -8.71 3.74 36.64
N SER A 162 -9.42 3.32 35.61
CA SER A 162 -10.87 3.52 35.47
C SER A 162 -11.66 2.23 35.75
N GLY A 163 -11.00 1.14 36.16
CA GLY A 163 -11.61 -0.16 36.40
C GLY A 163 -11.93 -0.94 35.13
N ASN A 164 -11.41 -0.53 33.96
CA ASN A 164 -11.63 -1.27 32.71
C ASN A 164 -10.71 -2.47 32.64
N ILE A 165 -11.27 -3.67 32.43
CA ILE A 165 -10.48 -4.86 32.11
C ILE A 165 -9.88 -4.64 30.71
N LEU A 166 -8.55 -4.55 30.62
CA LEU A 166 -7.87 -4.32 29.36
C LEU A 166 -7.86 -5.62 28.52
N PRO A 167 -8.29 -5.60 27.26
CA PRO A 167 -8.56 -6.83 26.51
C PRO A 167 -7.33 -7.52 25.90
N ASP A 168 -6.17 -6.86 25.88
CA ASP A 168 -5.05 -7.29 25.03
C ASP A 168 -3.82 -7.73 25.83
N ALA A 169 -3.35 -8.93 25.52
CA ALA A 169 -2.08 -9.47 25.99
C ALA A 169 -1.04 -9.36 24.86
N PHE A 170 0.12 -8.76 25.14
CA PHE A 170 1.18 -8.60 24.16
C PHE A 170 2.21 -9.72 24.27
N LEU A 171 2.62 -10.28 23.13
CA LEU A 171 3.79 -11.15 23.07
C LEU A 171 5.04 -10.31 22.82
N VAL A 172 5.99 -10.33 23.74
CA VAL A 172 7.28 -9.63 23.64
C VAL A 172 8.44 -10.56 23.96
N PRO A 173 9.63 -10.36 23.39
CA PRO A 173 10.80 -11.14 23.77
C PRO A 173 11.06 -11.10 25.27
N ARG A 174 11.41 -12.23 25.88
CA ARG A 174 11.82 -12.27 27.29
C ARG A 174 13.01 -11.32 27.51
N GLY A 175 12.90 -10.47 28.53
CA GLY A 175 13.88 -9.41 28.80
C GLY A 175 13.58 -8.07 28.14
N SER A 176 12.48 -7.93 27.39
CA SER A 176 12.00 -6.64 26.89
C SER A 176 11.77 -5.65 28.04
N THR A 177 12.15 -4.39 27.83
CA THR A 177 12.00 -3.32 28.82
C THR A 177 10.60 -2.70 28.77
N ALA A 178 10.25 -1.93 29.81
CA ALA A 178 8.99 -1.16 29.83
C ALA A 178 8.85 -0.22 28.62
N VAL A 179 9.97 0.30 28.10
CA VAL A 179 10.00 1.15 26.90
C VAL A 179 9.65 0.35 25.64
N ASP A 180 10.21 -0.86 25.49
CA ASP A 180 9.92 -1.75 24.34
C ASP A 180 8.45 -2.16 24.30
N VAL A 181 7.85 -2.38 25.47
CA VAL A 181 6.41 -2.65 25.61
C VAL A 181 5.60 -1.40 25.26
N ALA A 182 5.99 -0.22 25.72
CA ALA A 182 5.31 1.04 25.40
C ALA A 182 5.30 1.33 23.88
N PHE A 183 6.36 0.98 23.15
CA PHE A 183 6.39 1.05 21.68
C PHE A 183 5.34 0.16 20.99
N LYS A 184 4.99 -0.99 21.59
CA LYS A 184 3.93 -1.87 21.07
C LYS A 184 2.52 -1.42 21.45
N VAL A 185 2.34 -0.85 22.65
CA VAL A 185 1.03 -0.36 23.11
C VAL A 185 0.65 0.96 22.42
N HIS A 186 1.64 1.82 22.14
CA HIS A 186 1.42 3.18 21.63
C HIS A 186 2.26 3.48 20.39
N THR A 187 1.87 2.90 19.25
CA THR A 187 2.49 3.21 17.95
C THR A 187 2.39 4.69 17.54
N ASP A 188 1.45 5.45 18.14
CA ASP A 188 1.27 6.89 17.88
C ASP A 188 2.08 7.82 18.82
N LEU A 189 2.53 7.37 19.99
CA LEU A 189 3.12 8.26 21.02
C LEU A 189 4.62 8.53 20.88
N VAL A 190 5.31 7.87 19.94
CA VAL A 190 6.76 8.06 19.74
C VAL A 190 7.08 8.78 18.42
N THR A 191 6.16 9.63 17.97
CA THR A 191 6.54 10.77 17.10
C THR A 191 7.21 11.91 17.89
N THR A 192 7.32 11.78 19.22
CA THR A 192 7.67 12.90 20.11
C THR A 192 8.81 12.68 21.11
N SER A 193 9.53 11.54 21.12
CA SER A 193 10.65 11.35 22.07
C SER A 193 11.98 11.04 21.37
N SER A 194 12.55 12.03 20.70
CA SER A 194 14.00 12.13 20.42
C SER A 194 14.70 12.96 21.51
N ALA A 195 14.36 12.73 22.77
CA ALA A 195 14.95 13.43 23.90
C ALA A 195 15.21 12.48 25.06
N LEU A 196 16.29 11.70 24.97
CA LEU A 196 17.07 11.30 26.13
C LEU A 196 18.51 11.75 25.91
N SER A 197 18.89 12.68 26.78
CA SER A 197 20.09 13.49 26.82
C SER A 197 21.36 12.73 27.17
N THR A 198 22.50 13.23 26.68
CA THR A 198 23.69 13.39 27.53
C THR A 198 24.36 14.74 27.19
N PRO A 199 24.95 15.46 28.17
CA PRO A 199 24.96 16.91 28.21
C PRO A 199 26.27 17.56 27.70
N GLY A 200 26.12 18.80 27.21
CA GLY A 200 27.07 19.87 27.49
C GLY A 200 28.28 20.01 26.58
N ARG A 201 28.17 20.89 25.58
CA ARG A 201 29.22 21.88 25.25
C ARG A 201 28.60 23.03 24.45
N LYS A 202 28.53 24.21 25.07
CA LYS A 202 28.17 25.47 24.42
C LYS A 202 29.27 25.82 23.41
N TRP A 203 28.91 26.01 22.14
CA TRP A 203 29.71 26.75 21.19
C TRP A 203 28.86 27.87 20.59
N SER A 204 29.35 29.09 20.74
CA SER A 204 28.79 30.29 20.14
C SER A 204 29.05 30.31 18.64
N TRP A 205 28.05 30.72 17.87
CA TRP A 205 28.13 30.88 16.43
C TRP A 205 29.05 32.05 16.05
N ALA A 206 30.18 31.73 15.41
CA ALA A 206 30.93 32.68 14.60
C ALA A 206 30.55 32.43 13.14
N GLY A 207 30.07 33.47 12.46
CA GLY A 207 29.51 33.37 11.12
C GLY A 207 30.53 32.91 10.08
N THR A 208 30.14 31.92 9.29
CA THR A 208 30.86 31.51 8.10
C THR A 208 30.29 32.27 6.90
N THR A 209 31.17 32.99 6.22
CA THR A 209 30.95 33.77 5.00
C THR A 209 30.20 32.98 3.93
N ARG A 210 29.08 33.55 3.46
CA ARG A 210 28.39 33.16 2.22
C ARG A 210 29.38 33.17 1.06
N SER A 211 29.67 32.01 0.47
CA SER A 211 30.26 31.97 -0.86
C SER A 211 29.20 32.41 -1.86
N LYS A 212 29.53 33.40 -2.69
CA LYS A 212 28.70 33.84 -3.80
C LYS A 212 28.65 32.71 -4.82
N MET A 213 27.59 31.89 -4.81
CA MET A 213 27.21 31.15 -6.02
C MET A 213 26.78 32.16 -7.08
N ALA A 214 27.26 31.95 -8.30
CA ALA A 214 27.01 32.81 -9.44
C ALA A 214 25.51 32.92 -9.70
N THR A 215 24.94 34.07 -9.37
CA THR A 215 23.59 34.44 -9.77
C THR A 215 23.62 34.69 -11.28
N SER A 216 22.99 33.82 -12.07
CA SER A 216 22.48 34.27 -13.37
C SER A 216 21.49 35.40 -13.08
N SER A 217 21.70 36.57 -13.68
CA SER A 217 20.84 37.73 -13.49
C SER A 217 19.48 37.49 -14.15
N ARG A 218 18.58 36.77 -13.47
CA ARG A 218 17.18 36.67 -13.85
C ARG A 218 16.45 37.88 -13.25
N SER A 219 15.90 38.73 -14.11
CA SER A 219 15.13 39.90 -13.68
C SER A 219 13.76 39.45 -13.16
N TRP A 220 13.58 39.40 -11.84
CA TRP A 220 12.25 39.24 -11.24
C TRP A 220 11.43 40.49 -11.55
N ARG A 221 10.34 40.36 -12.33
CA ARG A 221 9.40 41.45 -12.56
C ARG A 221 8.63 41.70 -11.27
N ARG A 222 8.51 42.96 -10.88
CA ARG A 222 7.83 43.39 -9.65
C ARG A 222 6.33 43.08 -9.74
N CYS A 223 5.82 42.27 -8.82
CA CYS A 223 4.46 42.35 -8.26
C CYS A 223 3.29 42.36 -9.29
N GLU A 224 3.37 41.53 -10.33
CA GLU A 224 2.23 41.27 -11.22
C GLU A 224 1.44 40.05 -10.75
N MET A 225 0.12 40.13 -10.87
CA MET A 225 -0.73 38.96 -10.68
C MET A 225 -0.44 37.96 -11.78
N ALA A 226 -0.01 36.78 -11.40
CA ALA A 226 0.34 35.69 -12.31
C ALA A 226 -0.64 34.52 -12.15
N SER A 227 -0.78 33.75 -13.23
CA SER A 227 -1.62 32.56 -13.28
C SER A 227 -0.86 31.44 -13.95
N TYR A 228 -0.77 30.29 -13.28
CA TYR A 228 -0.09 29.11 -13.80
C TYR A 228 -0.96 27.87 -13.72
N ASP A 229 -1.00 27.08 -14.80
CA ASP A 229 -1.48 25.70 -14.76
C ASP A 229 -0.36 24.81 -14.21
N VAL A 230 -0.56 24.23 -13.03
CA VAL A 230 0.46 23.52 -12.28
C VAL A 230 0.03 22.08 -12.04
N ARG A 231 0.97 21.15 -12.29
CA ARG A 231 0.87 19.77 -11.83
C ARG A 231 1.54 19.65 -10.47
N ILE A 232 0.75 19.29 -9.45
CA ILE A 232 1.25 19.13 -8.08
C ILE A 232 2.02 17.81 -7.96
N ILE A 233 3.27 17.90 -7.53
CA ILE A 233 4.17 16.76 -7.34
C ILE A 233 4.16 16.34 -5.88
N THR A 234 4.41 17.30 -4.97
CA THR A 234 4.35 17.09 -3.51
C THR A 234 3.53 18.20 -2.86
N ALA A 235 2.92 17.88 -1.73
CA ALA A 235 2.24 18.84 -0.87
C ALA A 235 2.72 18.64 0.58
N SER A 236 3.10 19.74 1.22
CA SER A 236 3.52 19.78 2.62
C SER A 236 3.01 21.05 3.30
N TYR A 237 3.44 21.27 4.53
CA TYR A 237 3.20 22.53 5.23
C TYR A 237 4.41 22.85 6.07
N ARG A 238 4.78 24.12 6.12
CA ARG A 238 5.92 24.57 6.92
C ARG A 238 5.48 24.98 8.31
N ARG A 239 6.36 24.70 9.27
CA ARG A 239 6.37 25.31 10.60
C ARG A 239 7.46 26.38 10.52
N GLU A 240 7.12 27.67 10.42
CA GLU A 240 8.19 28.68 10.41
C GLU A 240 9.01 28.61 11.72
N PRO A 241 10.34 28.80 11.67
CA PRO A 241 11.18 28.73 12.85
C PRO A 241 10.90 29.90 13.81
N ARG A 242 10.95 29.58 15.11
CA ARG A 242 10.89 30.52 16.25
C ARG A 242 12.06 31.50 16.21
N THR A 243 11.90 32.67 15.59
CA THR A 243 12.77 33.82 15.86
C THR A 243 11.97 35.12 15.86
N GLY A 244 11.40 35.45 17.02
CA GLY A 244 10.67 36.68 17.29
C GLY A 244 9.80 36.54 18.55
N PRO A 245 9.58 37.60 19.34
CA PRO A 245 8.72 37.54 20.52
C PRO A 245 7.26 37.24 20.11
N GLU A 246 6.77 36.07 20.54
CA GLU A 246 5.36 35.67 20.71
C GLU A 246 4.29 36.22 19.73
N GLN A 247 4.58 36.28 18.43
CA GLN A 247 3.51 36.24 17.43
C GLN A 247 3.37 34.80 16.94
N VAL A 248 2.30 34.13 17.39
CA VAL A 248 1.95 32.76 16.97
C VAL A 248 1.55 32.80 15.49
N GLN A 249 2.48 32.48 14.60
CA GLN A 249 2.24 32.44 13.16
C GLN A 249 1.36 31.24 12.75
N LEU A 250 0.46 31.47 11.79
CA LEU A 250 -0.40 30.44 11.20
C LEU A 250 0.43 29.49 10.30
N PRO A 251 0.01 28.22 10.14
CA PRO A 251 0.68 27.30 9.24
C PRO A 251 0.58 27.76 7.78
N ILE A 252 1.64 27.52 7.00
CA ILE A 252 1.69 27.83 5.57
C ILE A 252 1.66 26.51 4.79
N ILE A 253 0.68 26.35 3.90
CA ILE A 253 0.62 25.24 2.97
C ILE A 253 1.65 25.45 1.86
N GLN A 254 2.32 24.37 1.47
CA GLN A 254 3.33 24.38 0.43
C GLN A 254 3.00 23.33 -0.62
N LEU A 255 2.86 23.78 -1.86
CA LEU A 255 2.69 22.90 -3.01
C LEU A 255 3.90 23.07 -3.91
N PHE A 256 4.52 21.95 -4.30
CA PHE A 256 5.59 21.94 -5.26
C PHE A 256 5.11 21.24 -6.53
N GLY A 257 5.46 21.78 -7.68
CA GLY A 257 4.97 21.25 -8.93
C GLY A 257 5.77 21.69 -10.14
N ARG A 258 5.22 21.36 -11.31
CA ARG A 258 5.67 21.87 -12.60
C ARG A 258 4.53 22.55 -13.33
N THR A 259 4.85 23.66 -13.99
CA THR A 259 3.93 24.33 -14.91
C THR A 259 3.79 23.54 -16.22
N ARG A 260 2.79 23.90 -17.04
CA ARG A 260 2.56 23.28 -18.36
C ARG A 260 3.76 23.43 -19.31
N ASP A 261 4.50 24.52 -19.21
CA ASP A 261 5.73 24.80 -19.96
C ASP A 261 7.00 24.22 -19.30
N GLY A 262 6.87 23.50 -18.19
CA GLY A 262 7.96 22.75 -17.58
C GLY A 262 8.90 23.56 -16.69
N GLN A 263 8.45 24.70 -16.15
CA GLN A 263 9.17 25.38 -15.08
C GLN A 263 8.83 24.74 -13.74
N SER A 264 9.82 24.55 -12.86
CA SER A 264 9.53 24.13 -11.49
C SER A 264 8.96 25.29 -10.69
N ILE A 265 7.94 25.03 -9.88
CA ILE A 265 7.23 26.06 -9.13
C ILE A 265 7.00 25.65 -7.69
N THR A 266 7.30 26.57 -6.78
CA THR A 266 6.87 26.50 -5.37
C THR A 266 5.71 27.45 -5.15
N ILE A 267 4.64 26.96 -4.53
CA ILE A 267 3.45 27.73 -4.19
C ILE A 267 3.26 27.72 -2.66
N GLU A 268 3.16 28.91 -2.08
CA GLU A 268 2.76 29.07 -0.68
C GLU A 268 1.32 29.58 -0.59
N TYR A 269 0.54 29.01 0.32
CA TYR A 269 -0.78 29.51 0.67
C TYR A 269 -0.90 29.68 2.18
N SER A 270 -1.34 30.85 2.60
CA SER A 270 -1.58 31.18 4.02
C SER A 270 -3.08 31.38 4.27
N GLY A 271 -3.51 31.13 5.51
CA GLY A 271 -4.91 31.35 5.93
C GLY A 271 -5.76 30.08 6.06
N PHE A 272 -5.24 28.90 5.72
CA PHE A 272 -5.91 27.64 6.02
C PHE A 272 -5.66 27.22 7.48
N GLN A 273 -6.72 26.88 8.22
CA GLN A 273 -6.64 26.51 9.63
C GLN A 273 -6.97 25.02 9.83
N PRO A 274 -6.21 24.29 10.67
CA PRO A 274 -6.52 22.90 10.97
C PRO A 274 -7.81 22.80 11.77
N TYR A 275 -8.60 21.78 11.50
CA TYR A 275 -9.79 21.49 12.28
C TYR A 275 -10.11 20.00 12.29
N PHE A 276 -11.00 19.62 13.19
CA PHE A 276 -11.65 18.32 13.24
C PHE A 276 -13.06 18.51 13.82
N PHE A 277 -13.93 17.49 13.76
CA PHE A 277 -15.26 17.58 14.37
C PHE A 277 -15.37 16.71 15.61
N VAL A 278 -16.31 17.06 16.48
CA VAL A 278 -16.67 16.31 17.67
C VAL A 278 -18.18 16.11 17.70
N VAL A 279 -18.63 14.88 17.95
CA VAL A 279 -20.05 14.49 17.99
C VAL A 279 -20.64 14.80 19.36
N GLU A 280 -21.81 15.45 19.39
CA GLU A 280 -22.57 15.78 20.61
C GLU A 280 -21.69 16.31 21.76
N PRO A 281 -20.88 17.37 21.51
CA PRO A 281 -19.90 17.82 22.50
C PRO A 281 -20.59 18.34 23.77
N PRO A 282 -20.28 17.76 24.95
CA PRO A 282 -20.88 18.17 26.21
C PRO A 282 -20.43 19.57 26.64
N GLN A 283 -21.18 20.19 27.54
CA GLN A 283 -20.90 21.55 28.01
C GLN A 283 -19.52 21.66 28.68
N SER A 284 -19.03 20.59 29.31
CA SER A 284 -17.69 20.49 29.88
C SER A 284 -16.59 20.63 28.82
N LEU A 285 -16.73 19.94 27.68
CA LEU A 285 -15.83 20.06 26.53
C LEU A 285 -15.87 21.49 25.98
N ARG A 286 -17.07 22.02 25.74
CA ARG A 286 -17.26 23.38 25.21
C ARG A 286 -16.61 24.42 26.10
N GLY A 287 -16.79 24.32 27.42
CA GLY A 287 -16.17 25.23 28.40
C GLY A 287 -14.66 25.07 28.53
N ALA A 288 -14.12 23.85 28.35
CA ALA A 288 -12.69 23.61 28.35
C ALA A 288 -12.02 24.16 27.08
N PHE A 289 -12.53 23.78 25.91
CA PHE A 289 -11.98 24.19 24.62
C PHE A 289 -12.22 25.68 24.35
N GLY A 290 -13.34 26.26 24.80
CA GLY A 290 -13.61 27.69 24.66
C GLY A 290 -12.65 28.60 25.44
N ARG A 291 -11.91 28.06 26.44
CA ARG A 291 -10.87 28.79 27.20
C ARG A 291 -9.45 28.42 26.78
N ASP A 292 -9.29 27.45 25.88
CA ASP A 292 -7.98 26.95 25.49
C ASP A 292 -7.34 27.82 24.41
N SER A 293 -6.15 28.35 24.69
CA SER A 293 -5.40 29.19 23.75
C SER A 293 -5.15 28.54 22.37
N GLN A 294 -5.12 27.21 22.25
CA GLN A 294 -4.91 26.53 20.97
C GLN A 294 -6.18 26.39 20.14
N VAL A 295 -7.36 26.50 20.76
CA VAL A 295 -8.64 26.44 20.05
C VAL A 295 -8.98 27.84 19.59
N VAL A 296 -9.02 28.04 18.27
CA VAL A 296 -9.36 29.32 17.64
C VAL A 296 -10.86 29.57 17.77
N LYS A 297 -11.66 28.56 17.46
CA LYS A 297 -13.12 28.62 17.51
C LYS A 297 -13.75 27.24 17.58
N LEU A 298 -14.95 27.21 18.13
CA LEU A 298 -15.87 26.08 18.12
C LEU A 298 -17.11 26.50 17.33
N GLU A 299 -17.39 25.85 16.21
CA GLU A 299 -18.55 26.16 15.36
C GLU A 299 -19.56 25.02 15.43
N ASP A 300 -20.81 25.33 15.79
CA ASP A 300 -21.88 24.34 15.77
C ASP A 300 -22.25 23.95 14.34
N VAL A 301 -22.39 22.65 14.11
CA VAL A 301 -22.76 22.09 12.81
C VAL A 301 -23.62 20.85 13.00
N THR A 302 -24.56 20.61 12.10
CA THR A 302 -25.30 19.35 12.08
C THR A 302 -24.74 18.47 10.97
N LEU A 303 -24.28 17.27 11.33
CA LEU A 303 -23.76 16.29 10.37
C LEU A 303 -24.65 15.04 10.37
N GLN A 304 -24.70 14.34 9.25
CA GLN A 304 -25.29 13.01 9.16
C GLN A 304 -24.31 12.00 9.76
N PHE A 305 -24.52 11.61 11.01
CA PHE A 305 -23.73 10.60 11.73
C PHE A 305 -24.59 9.35 11.94
N GLU A 306 -24.09 8.19 11.49
CA GLU A 306 -24.82 6.91 11.55
C GLU A 306 -26.25 6.97 10.96
N GLY A 307 -26.41 7.74 9.87
CA GLY A 307 -27.68 7.86 9.15
C GLY A 307 -28.68 8.83 9.78
N LYS A 308 -28.30 9.59 10.81
CA LYS A 308 -29.17 10.57 11.48
C LYS A 308 -28.53 11.96 11.50
N PRO A 309 -29.32 13.04 11.42
CA PRO A 309 -28.84 14.38 11.71
C PRO A 309 -28.44 14.48 13.19
N THR A 310 -27.17 14.76 13.46
CA THR A 310 -26.61 14.79 14.80
C THR A 310 -25.90 16.12 15.06
N PRO A 311 -26.13 16.78 16.22
CA PRO A 311 -25.38 17.96 16.61
C PRO A 311 -23.90 17.64 16.79
N CYS A 312 -23.05 18.39 16.12
CA CYS A 312 -21.59 18.31 16.19
C CYS A 312 -21.01 19.71 16.42
N ALA A 313 -19.72 19.78 16.77
CA ALA A 313 -18.97 21.02 16.68
C ALA A 313 -17.69 20.84 15.89
N ARG A 314 -17.35 21.82 15.06
CA ARG A 314 -16.05 21.95 14.40
C ARG A 314 -15.08 22.62 15.36
N VAL A 315 -14.04 21.90 15.74
CA VAL A 315 -12.93 22.40 16.58
C VAL A 315 -11.83 22.91 15.67
N VAL A 316 -11.68 24.22 15.57
CA VAL A 316 -10.59 24.84 14.78
C VAL A 316 -9.41 25.12 15.69
N LEU A 317 -8.23 24.62 15.30
CA LEU A 317 -6.99 24.75 16.05
C LEU A 317 -6.06 25.79 15.42
N ARG A 318 -5.12 26.29 16.22
CA ARG A 318 -4.03 27.15 15.71
C ARG A 318 -2.96 26.35 14.98
N GLN A 319 -2.64 25.16 15.47
CA GLN A 319 -1.48 24.39 15.02
C GLN A 319 -1.87 22.96 14.61
N PRO A 320 -1.51 22.49 13.41
CA PRO A 320 -1.97 21.18 12.91
C PRO A 320 -1.38 20.00 13.69
N TRP A 321 -0.16 20.10 14.22
CA TRP A 321 0.45 19.04 15.03
C TRP A 321 -0.19 18.88 16.42
N LYS A 322 -1.10 19.78 16.81
CA LYS A 322 -1.88 19.65 18.05
C LYS A 322 -3.13 18.79 17.85
N THR A 323 -3.59 18.54 16.63
CA THR A 323 -4.80 17.73 16.38
C THR A 323 -4.80 16.37 17.10
N PRO A 324 -3.69 15.58 17.12
CA PRO A 324 -3.66 14.31 17.88
C PRO A 324 -3.83 14.48 19.39
N GLU A 325 -3.34 15.57 19.98
CA GLU A 325 -3.55 15.85 21.41
C GLU A 325 -5.02 16.20 21.70
N TYR A 326 -5.63 17.04 20.86
CA TYR A 326 -6.98 17.55 21.08
C TYR A 326 -8.06 16.51 20.77
N ARG A 327 -7.84 15.58 19.84
CA ARG A 327 -8.76 14.46 19.63
C ARG A 327 -8.83 13.55 20.87
N GLU A 328 -7.71 13.29 21.55
CA GLU A 328 -7.71 12.51 22.78
C GLU A 328 -8.35 13.28 23.93
N LYS A 329 -8.14 14.60 24.02
CA LYS A 329 -8.89 15.44 24.97
C LYS A 329 -10.40 15.34 24.74
N ALA A 330 -10.86 15.45 23.49
CA ALA A 330 -12.29 15.35 23.16
C ALA A 330 -12.88 14.00 23.59
N ARG A 331 -12.16 12.89 23.35
CA ARG A 331 -12.54 11.55 23.82
C ARG A 331 -12.69 11.48 25.34
N ARG A 332 -11.74 12.05 26.09
CA ARG A 332 -11.80 12.08 27.58
C ARG A 332 -13.00 12.85 28.11
N TYR A 333 -13.49 13.84 27.36
CA TYR A 333 -14.74 14.53 27.69
C TYR A 333 -15.99 13.77 27.25
N GLY A 334 -15.87 12.56 26.69
CA GLY A 334 -16.99 11.73 26.27
C GLY A 334 -17.55 12.07 24.89
N SER A 335 -16.80 12.79 24.06
CA SER A 335 -17.21 13.14 22.70
C SER A 335 -16.39 12.40 21.65
N THR A 336 -17.04 11.96 20.57
CA THR A 336 -16.39 11.20 19.50
C THR A 336 -15.74 12.14 18.48
N PRO A 337 -14.41 12.14 18.31
CA PRO A 337 -13.75 12.91 17.27
C PRO A 337 -13.94 12.29 15.89
N LEU A 338 -14.11 13.15 14.88
CA LEU A 338 -14.22 12.84 13.46
C LEU A 338 -13.13 13.60 12.70
N GLU A 339 -12.62 13.04 11.61
CA GLU A 339 -11.61 13.67 10.72
C GLU A 339 -10.26 14.04 11.35
N ALA A 340 -10.05 13.77 12.64
CA ALA A 340 -8.83 14.16 13.36
C ALA A 340 -7.58 13.34 13.00
N ASP A 341 -7.68 12.45 12.01
CA ASP A 341 -6.61 11.64 11.44
C ASP A 341 -6.27 12.03 9.99
N ILE A 342 -6.95 13.02 9.41
CA ILE A 342 -6.65 13.52 8.07
C ILE A 342 -5.43 14.44 8.15
N PRO A 343 -4.35 14.16 7.37
CA PRO A 343 -3.20 15.05 7.31
C PRO A 343 -3.58 16.47 6.87
N PHE A 344 -2.96 17.49 7.46
CA PHE A 344 -3.34 18.89 7.25
C PHE A 344 -3.32 19.32 5.77
N GLN A 345 -2.29 18.92 5.03
CA GLN A 345 -2.19 19.18 3.59
C GLN A 345 -3.26 18.45 2.77
N HIS A 346 -3.70 17.26 3.19
CA HIS A 346 -4.80 16.54 2.54
C HIS A 346 -6.13 17.24 2.81
N ARG A 347 -6.38 17.67 4.05
CA ARG A 347 -7.57 18.44 4.41
C ARG A 347 -7.67 19.73 3.60
N PHE A 348 -6.55 20.43 3.39
CA PHE A 348 -6.47 21.59 2.50
C PHE A 348 -6.86 21.26 1.05
N ILE A 349 -6.25 20.20 0.50
CA ILE A 349 -6.52 19.73 -0.86
C ILE A 349 -8.01 19.38 -1.03
N TYR A 350 -8.63 18.75 -0.03
CA TYR A 350 -10.04 18.37 -0.03
C TYR A 350 -10.97 19.60 0.03
N ASP A 351 -10.73 20.52 0.96
CA ASP A 351 -11.56 21.72 1.18
C ASP A 351 -11.55 22.68 -0.01
N MET A 352 -10.37 22.89 -0.60
CA MET A 352 -10.20 23.77 -1.76
C MET A 352 -10.61 23.11 -3.08
N ASP A 353 -11.15 21.88 -3.02
CA ASP A 353 -11.48 21.05 -4.17
C ASP A 353 -10.34 20.83 -5.20
N LEU A 354 -9.09 20.85 -4.76
CA LEU A 354 -7.94 20.82 -5.67
C LEU A 354 -7.82 19.48 -6.40
N GLY A 355 -7.63 19.53 -7.72
CA GLY A 355 -7.16 18.41 -8.53
C GLY A 355 -5.64 18.25 -8.46
N ALA A 356 -5.12 17.17 -9.06
CA ALA A 356 -3.67 17.00 -9.22
C ALA A 356 -3.05 17.99 -10.22
N ALA A 357 -3.87 18.49 -11.16
CA ALA A 357 -3.58 19.68 -11.94
C ALA A 357 -4.52 20.79 -11.47
N VAL A 358 -3.97 21.98 -11.25
CA VAL A 358 -4.71 23.13 -10.74
C VAL A 358 -4.17 24.40 -11.39
N ARG A 359 -5.05 25.35 -11.70
CA ARG A 359 -4.65 26.70 -12.04
C ARG A 359 -4.52 27.52 -10.77
N VAL A 360 -3.35 28.10 -10.55
CA VAL A 360 -3.03 28.88 -9.35
C VAL A 360 -2.87 30.34 -9.74
N HIS A 361 -3.59 31.22 -9.04
CA HIS A 361 -3.47 32.67 -9.20
C HIS A 361 -2.83 33.25 -7.95
N GLY A 362 -1.85 34.12 -8.14
CA GLY A 362 -1.13 34.72 -7.02
C GLY A 362 -0.12 35.76 -7.45
N LYS A 363 0.72 36.15 -6.51
CA LYS A 363 1.81 37.10 -6.75
C LYS A 363 3.12 36.35 -6.85
N GLU A 364 3.82 36.52 -7.96
CA GLU A 364 5.21 36.09 -8.07
C GLU A 364 6.07 36.89 -7.10
N ALA A 365 6.97 36.19 -6.42
CA ALA A 365 7.89 36.78 -5.46
C ALA A 365 9.30 36.21 -5.65
N ASP A 366 10.31 37.02 -5.34
CA ASP A 366 11.67 36.51 -5.22
C ASP A 366 11.74 35.63 -3.96
N PRO A 367 12.08 34.33 -4.09
CA PRO A 367 12.19 33.46 -2.92
C PRO A 367 13.39 33.84 -2.03
N ALA A 368 14.25 34.77 -2.43
CA ALA A 368 15.45 35.20 -1.70
C ALA A 368 16.37 34.03 -1.30
N GLY A 369 16.44 33.01 -2.17
CA GLY A 369 17.17 31.77 -1.92
C GLY A 369 16.49 30.78 -0.97
N LYS A 370 15.19 30.96 -0.66
CA LYS A 370 14.38 30.00 0.14
C LYS A 370 14.11 28.69 -0.60
N TYR A 371 14.13 28.72 -1.93
CA TYR A 371 13.79 27.59 -2.79
C TYR A 371 14.77 27.43 -3.96
N THR A 372 14.92 26.21 -4.45
CA THR A 372 15.66 25.89 -5.67
C THR A 372 14.80 25.96 -6.96
N THR A 373 13.50 26.27 -6.86
CA THR A 373 12.58 26.26 -8.01
C THR A 373 12.74 27.46 -8.93
N ASP A 374 12.38 27.31 -10.21
CA ASP A 374 12.37 28.41 -11.19
C ASP A 374 11.41 29.54 -10.79
N LEU A 375 10.24 29.17 -10.25
CA LEU A 375 9.17 30.09 -9.88
C LEU A 375 8.84 29.96 -8.38
N PHE A 376 8.48 31.08 -7.76
CA PHE A 376 7.90 31.13 -6.42
C PHE A 376 6.66 32.03 -6.44
N LEU A 377 5.53 31.45 -6.00
CA LEU A 377 4.23 32.10 -6.04
C LEU A 377 3.59 32.09 -4.66
N ILE A 378 3.12 33.25 -4.21
CA ILE A 378 2.21 33.35 -3.06
C ILE A 378 0.79 33.28 -3.61
N ALA A 379 0.12 32.15 -3.42
CA ALA A 379 -1.21 31.89 -3.95
C ALA A 379 -2.28 32.69 -3.20
N GLU A 380 -3.22 33.25 -3.97
CA GLU A 380 -4.42 33.89 -3.46
C GLU A 380 -5.66 33.05 -3.70
N ARG A 381 -5.72 32.34 -4.84
CA ARG A 381 -6.86 31.50 -5.23
C ARG A 381 -6.47 30.38 -6.19
N PHE A 382 -7.31 29.36 -6.24
CA PHE A 382 -7.14 28.18 -7.08
C PHE A 382 -8.36 28.00 -7.99
N GLU A 383 -8.15 27.48 -9.19
CA GLU A 383 -9.18 27.13 -10.17
C GLU A 383 -8.90 25.74 -10.74
N ALA A 384 -9.95 25.02 -11.14
CA ALA A 384 -9.80 23.77 -11.85
C ALA A 384 -9.17 24.01 -13.24
N CYS A 385 -8.28 23.12 -13.67
CA CYS A 385 -7.77 23.09 -15.03
C CYS A 385 -7.76 21.67 -15.57
N ASP A 386 -7.69 21.53 -16.90
CA ASP A 386 -7.60 20.22 -17.54
C ASP A 386 -6.30 19.51 -17.12
N PRO A 387 -6.37 18.20 -16.81
CA PRO A 387 -5.19 17.43 -16.47
C PRO A 387 -4.20 17.41 -17.64
N PHE A 388 -2.92 17.44 -17.32
CA PHE A 388 -1.82 17.37 -18.28
C PHE A 388 -0.64 16.59 -17.69
N ARG A 389 0.20 16.05 -18.56
CA ARG A 389 1.49 15.45 -18.18
C ARG A 389 2.56 16.54 -18.21
N PRO A 390 3.16 16.92 -17.06
CA PRO A 390 4.28 17.86 -17.08
C PRO A 390 5.54 17.15 -17.59
N ALA A 391 6.46 17.90 -18.19
CA ALA A 391 7.80 17.40 -18.50
C ALA A 391 8.62 17.26 -17.21
N LEU A 392 8.48 16.15 -16.46
CA LEU A 392 9.23 15.91 -15.22
C LEU A 392 10.73 15.74 -15.50
N ARG A 393 11.58 16.24 -14.59
CA ARG A 393 13.02 15.95 -14.59
C ARG A 393 13.31 14.79 -13.65
N VAL A 394 13.99 13.77 -14.17
CA VAL A 394 14.40 12.59 -13.41
C VAL A 394 15.92 12.51 -13.38
N LEU A 395 16.48 12.33 -12.19
CA LEU A 395 17.88 12.01 -11.96
C LEU A 395 17.97 10.60 -11.40
N SER A 396 18.79 9.76 -12.00
CA SER A 396 19.11 8.41 -11.52
C SER A 396 20.55 8.38 -11.03
N PHE A 397 20.85 7.70 -9.92
CA PHE A 397 22.22 7.55 -9.43
C PHE A 397 22.52 6.14 -8.88
N ASP A 398 23.80 5.83 -8.79
CA ASP A 398 24.39 4.62 -8.21
C ASP A 398 25.68 4.97 -7.45
N ILE A 399 25.98 4.23 -6.38
CA ILE A 399 27.18 4.42 -5.56
C ILE A 399 28.09 3.19 -5.65
N GLU A 400 29.38 3.42 -5.90
CA GLU A 400 30.41 2.41 -5.69
C GLU A 400 31.30 2.81 -4.50
N ASN A 401 31.47 1.86 -3.57
CA ASN A 401 32.19 2.08 -2.31
C ASN A 401 33.04 0.87 -1.92
N SER A 402 34.02 1.10 -1.05
CA SER A 402 34.83 0.06 -0.43
C SER A 402 33.96 -0.94 0.31
N ILE A 403 34.25 -2.23 0.18
CA ILE A 403 33.65 -3.28 1.01
C ILE A 403 34.27 -3.29 2.42
N GLN A 404 35.52 -2.84 2.54
CA GLN A 404 36.28 -2.93 3.79
C GLN A 404 35.82 -1.91 4.83
N ASP A 405 35.61 -0.67 4.42
CA ASP A 405 35.30 0.44 5.33
C ASP A 405 34.10 1.31 4.91
N GLY A 406 33.47 0.99 3.77
CA GLY A 406 32.33 1.73 3.22
C GLY A 406 32.67 3.08 2.61
N HIS A 407 33.94 3.43 2.43
CA HIS A 407 34.36 4.68 1.78
C HIS A 407 33.82 4.77 0.35
N ILE A 408 33.12 5.86 0.03
CA ILE A 408 32.56 6.08 -1.31
C ILE A 408 33.71 6.41 -2.29
N PHE A 409 33.84 5.60 -3.34
CA PHE A 409 34.80 5.82 -4.41
C PHE A 409 34.27 6.82 -5.46
N CYS A 410 33.02 6.63 -5.88
CA CYS A 410 32.36 7.53 -6.81
C CYS A 410 30.83 7.42 -6.72
N ILE A 411 30.15 8.43 -7.26
CA ILE A 411 28.71 8.41 -7.52
C ILE A 411 28.50 8.61 -9.02
N GLY A 412 27.89 7.62 -9.67
CA GLY A 412 27.47 7.68 -11.07
C GLY A 412 26.06 8.24 -11.17
N ILE A 413 25.82 9.13 -12.11
CA ILE A 413 24.56 9.87 -12.24
C ILE A 413 24.14 9.88 -13.70
N ALA A 414 22.86 9.66 -13.98
CA ALA A 414 22.25 9.75 -15.29
C ALA A 414 20.98 10.61 -15.24
N TYR A 415 20.79 11.51 -16.21
CA TYR A 415 19.60 12.34 -16.34
C TYR A 415 19.38 12.74 -17.80
N ARG A 416 18.17 13.19 -18.16
CA ARG A 416 17.90 13.73 -19.49
C ARG A 416 18.13 15.23 -19.56
N GLU A 417 18.80 15.66 -20.62
CA GLU A 417 18.92 17.06 -21.01
C GLU A 417 18.70 17.19 -22.52
N ALA A 418 17.80 18.08 -22.93
CA ALA A 418 17.42 18.27 -24.34
C ALA A 418 17.04 16.99 -25.09
N GLY A 419 16.47 16.00 -24.38
CA GLY A 419 16.05 14.71 -24.96
C GLY A 419 17.13 13.63 -24.96
N GLU A 420 18.39 13.96 -24.68
CA GLU A 420 19.50 13.01 -24.62
C GLU A 420 19.80 12.63 -23.16
N ILE A 421 20.26 11.38 -22.94
CA ILE A 421 20.75 10.96 -21.63
C ILE A 421 22.19 11.44 -21.47
N LYS A 422 22.42 12.22 -20.41
CA LYS A 422 23.74 12.63 -19.96
C LYS A 422 24.13 11.84 -18.72
N THR A 423 25.38 11.41 -18.67
CA THR A 423 25.96 10.76 -17.50
C THR A 423 27.07 11.62 -16.89
N VAL A 424 27.12 11.66 -15.57
CA VAL A 424 28.11 12.42 -14.78
C VAL A 424 28.63 11.52 -13.67
N VAL A 425 29.93 11.57 -13.43
CA VAL A 425 30.56 10.88 -12.29
C VAL A 425 31.11 11.91 -11.31
N LEU A 426 30.84 11.72 -10.03
CA LEU A 426 31.46 12.48 -8.94
C LEU A 426 32.59 11.65 -8.33
N GLN A 427 33.77 12.27 -8.22
CA GLN A 427 35.00 11.65 -7.71
C GLN A 427 35.74 12.68 -6.84
N GLY A 428 36.63 12.21 -5.97
CA GLY A 428 37.44 13.05 -5.09
C GLY A 428 37.46 12.51 -3.67
N SER A 429 37.67 13.39 -2.70
CA SER A 429 37.40 13.05 -1.31
C SER A 429 35.89 12.79 -1.11
N GLU A 430 35.54 11.99 -0.11
CA GLU A 430 34.14 11.71 0.22
C GLU A 430 33.32 12.98 0.45
N ARG A 431 33.94 13.98 1.08
CA ARG A 431 33.30 15.28 1.30
C ARG A 431 32.98 15.99 -0.02
N GLU A 432 33.93 16.02 -0.96
CA GLU A 432 33.74 16.63 -2.28
C GLU A 432 32.69 15.88 -3.10
N ILE A 433 32.66 14.54 -3.03
CA ILE A 433 31.65 13.71 -3.70
C ILE A 433 30.25 14.05 -3.17
N VAL A 434 30.08 14.07 -1.84
CA VAL A 434 28.78 14.34 -1.21
C VAL A 434 28.33 15.79 -1.43
N GLU A 435 29.21 16.78 -1.23
CA GLU A 435 28.90 18.19 -1.51
C GLU A 435 28.59 18.40 -3.00
N GLY A 436 29.33 17.73 -3.89
CA GLY A 436 29.10 17.71 -5.32
C GLY A 436 27.74 17.12 -5.70
N PHE A 437 27.31 16.05 -5.02
CA PHE A 437 26.01 15.42 -5.26
C PHE A 437 24.86 16.35 -4.88
N VAL A 438 24.90 16.91 -3.67
CA VAL A 438 23.89 17.87 -3.20
C VAL A 438 23.83 19.09 -4.13
N LYS A 439 24.99 19.64 -4.50
CA LYS A 439 25.10 20.77 -5.42
C LYS A 439 24.47 20.44 -6.78
N LEU A 440 24.80 19.29 -7.37
CA LEU A 440 24.26 18.89 -8.67
C LEU A 440 22.74 18.70 -8.62
N VAL A 441 22.20 18.13 -7.54
CA VAL A 441 20.74 18.03 -7.34
C VAL A 441 20.09 19.42 -7.30
N HIS A 442 20.72 20.41 -6.64
CA HIS A 442 20.19 21.78 -6.63
C HIS A 442 20.28 22.47 -7.99
N GLU A 443 21.36 22.25 -8.73
CA GLU A 443 21.58 22.86 -10.06
C GLU A 443 20.67 22.27 -11.14
N LEU A 444 20.49 20.94 -11.15
CA LEU A 444 19.61 20.26 -12.11
C LEU A 444 18.13 20.41 -11.78
N ASP A 445 17.82 20.60 -10.49
CA ASP A 445 16.48 20.65 -9.91
C ASP A 445 15.56 19.50 -10.38
N PRO A 446 15.94 18.22 -10.17
CA PRO A 446 15.11 17.09 -10.56
C PRO A 446 13.83 16.99 -9.71
N ASP A 447 12.72 16.66 -10.34
CA ASP A 447 11.47 16.37 -9.62
C ASP A 447 11.52 15.01 -8.95
N ILE A 448 12.21 14.06 -9.58
CA ILE A 448 12.38 12.69 -9.11
C ILE A 448 13.87 12.36 -9.02
N ILE A 449 14.30 11.86 -7.87
CA ILE A 449 15.61 11.26 -7.65
C ILE A 449 15.42 9.76 -7.53
N SER A 450 16.16 9.00 -8.31
CA SER A 450 15.93 7.58 -8.56
C SER A 450 17.24 6.80 -8.60
N GLY A 451 17.12 5.48 -8.67
CA GLY A 451 18.23 4.53 -8.83
C GLY A 451 17.72 3.13 -8.48
N TYR A 452 18.56 2.11 -8.61
CA TYR A 452 18.13 0.73 -8.39
C TYR A 452 18.55 0.23 -7.00
N ASN A 453 17.58 0.00 -6.12
CA ASN A 453 17.77 -0.35 -4.71
C ASN A 453 18.35 0.80 -3.84
N ILE A 454 18.07 2.05 -4.23
CA ILE A 454 18.51 3.24 -3.47
C ILE A 454 17.92 3.31 -2.07
N ASP A 455 16.70 2.80 -1.86
CA ASP A 455 16.05 2.81 -0.55
C ASP A 455 16.74 1.84 0.40
N GLY A 456 17.17 0.69 -0.13
CA GLY A 456 17.75 -0.42 0.62
C GLY A 456 19.27 -0.35 0.77
N TYR A 457 19.96 0.49 0.01
CA TYR A 457 21.43 0.55 0.00
C TYR A 457 22.00 1.97 -0.14
N ASP A 458 21.84 2.61 -1.30
CA ASP A 458 22.59 3.81 -1.64
C ASP A 458 22.29 5.00 -0.73
N LEU A 459 21.01 5.26 -0.41
CA LEU A 459 20.64 6.36 0.50
C LEU A 459 21.16 6.12 1.92
N PRO A 460 20.96 4.94 2.56
CA PRO A 460 21.59 4.63 3.84
C PRO A 460 23.12 4.83 3.86
N VAL A 461 23.83 4.34 2.84
CA VAL A 461 25.28 4.50 2.71
C VAL A 461 25.64 5.98 2.59
N LEU A 462 24.99 6.71 1.69
CA LEU A 462 25.25 8.13 1.47
C LEU A 462 25.04 8.96 2.74
N ILE A 463 23.98 8.70 3.51
CA ILE A 463 23.69 9.39 4.77
C ILE A 463 24.77 9.11 5.82
N ASP A 464 25.13 7.84 6.05
CA ASP A 464 26.16 7.46 7.02
C ASP A 464 27.52 8.08 6.67
N ARG A 465 27.91 7.98 5.40
CA ARG A 465 29.18 8.49 4.90
C ARG A 465 29.23 10.01 4.88
N ALA A 466 28.14 10.69 4.54
CA ALA A 466 28.03 12.14 4.66
C ALA A 466 28.26 12.62 6.10
N ALA A 467 27.65 11.96 7.08
CA ALA A 467 27.83 12.30 8.49
C ALA A 467 29.31 12.14 8.92
N LYS A 468 29.98 11.06 8.50
CA LYS A 468 31.42 10.81 8.75
C LYS A 468 32.32 11.82 8.04
N ALA A 469 31.91 12.33 6.87
CA ALA A 469 32.61 13.37 6.12
C ALA A 469 32.38 14.80 6.68
N GLY A 470 31.66 14.94 7.81
CA GLY A 470 31.38 16.23 8.43
C GLY A 470 30.16 16.96 7.85
N ILE A 471 29.30 16.25 7.13
CA ILE A 471 28.05 16.76 6.55
C ILE A 471 26.89 16.08 7.29
N PRO A 472 26.45 16.61 8.45
CA PRO A 472 25.46 15.95 9.29
C PRO A 472 24.06 15.91 8.68
N ARG A 473 23.82 16.69 7.61
CA ARG A 473 22.51 16.88 6.98
C ARG A 473 22.66 16.96 5.47
N LEU A 474 22.04 16.01 4.77
CA LEU A 474 21.95 16.01 3.32
C LEU A 474 20.69 16.79 2.90
N GLN A 475 20.87 18.04 2.51
CA GLN A 475 19.75 18.94 2.19
C GLN A 475 19.27 18.75 0.75
N LEU A 476 18.61 17.63 0.46
CA LEU A 476 18.09 17.33 -0.89
C LEU A 476 16.78 18.06 -1.22
N ALA A 477 16.04 18.51 -0.21
CA ALA A 477 14.75 19.18 -0.40
C ALA A 477 14.88 20.50 -1.16
N ARG A 478 13.82 20.87 -1.90
CA ARG A 478 13.78 22.14 -2.64
C ARG A 478 13.80 23.37 -1.73
N ASP A 479 13.47 23.18 -0.46
CA ASP A 479 13.50 24.22 0.57
C ASP A 479 14.64 24.07 1.58
N PHE A 480 15.62 23.22 1.25
CA PHE A 480 16.79 22.91 2.07
C PHE A 480 16.47 22.25 3.42
N SER A 481 15.25 21.77 3.62
CA SER A 481 14.91 20.95 4.78
C SER A 481 15.58 19.57 4.72
N ASP A 482 15.67 18.94 5.89
CA ASP A 482 16.11 17.54 5.99
C ASP A 482 15.02 16.63 5.43
N PHE A 483 15.44 15.56 4.76
CA PHE A 483 14.54 14.48 4.36
C PHE A 483 14.61 13.33 5.37
N PHE A 484 13.54 12.54 5.44
CA PHE A 484 13.41 11.48 6.44
C PHE A 484 12.64 10.29 5.91
N HIS A 485 12.92 9.12 6.47
CA HIS A 485 12.19 7.90 6.13
C HIS A 485 10.87 7.87 6.92
N LEU A 486 9.73 7.92 6.23
CA LEU A 486 8.40 7.92 6.84
C LEU A 486 7.98 6.48 7.19
N GLY A 487 8.24 6.07 8.43
CA GLY A 487 8.07 4.67 8.86
C GLY A 487 9.05 3.75 8.14
N GLU A 488 8.77 2.45 8.02
CA GLU A 488 9.51 1.53 7.14
C GLU A 488 8.94 1.51 5.71
N ARG A 489 8.51 2.67 5.17
CA ARG A 489 7.75 2.72 3.91
C ARG A 489 8.45 3.42 2.75
N PHE A 490 8.85 4.67 2.91
CA PHE A 490 9.48 5.47 1.84
C PHE A 490 10.18 6.72 2.41
N TRP A 491 11.10 7.31 1.65
CA TRP A 491 11.75 8.57 1.98
C TRP A 491 10.93 9.78 1.53
N ARG A 492 10.72 10.73 2.43
CA ARG A 492 10.02 11.99 2.16
C ARG A 492 11.00 13.14 2.05
N VAL A 493 10.96 13.84 0.91
CA VAL A 493 11.79 15.01 0.59
C VAL A 493 10.86 16.14 0.15
N ASP A 494 10.83 17.25 0.87
CA ASP A 494 9.91 18.33 0.48
C ASP A 494 10.30 18.91 -0.90
N GLY A 495 9.34 18.89 -1.82
CA GLY A 495 9.49 19.36 -3.19
C GLY A 495 10.06 18.37 -4.21
N ARG A 496 10.54 17.19 -3.80
CA ARG A 496 11.05 16.14 -4.70
C ARG A 496 10.47 14.78 -4.33
N ILE A 497 10.59 13.80 -5.22
CA ILE A 497 10.21 12.42 -4.94
C ILE A 497 11.45 11.55 -5.00
N LEU A 498 11.73 10.79 -3.95
CA LEU A 498 12.68 9.66 -4.03
C LEU A 498 11.93 8.43 -4.52
N THR A 499 12.39 7.82 -5.60
CA THR A 499 11.74 6.65 -6.21
C THR A 499 12.77 5.57 -6.50
N ASP A 500 12.63 4.44 -5.84
CA ASP A 500 13.46 3.27 -6.13
C ASP A 500 12.92 2.50 -7.35
N VAL A 501 13.78 2.33 -8.36
CA VAL A 501 13.46 1.58 -9.58
C VAL A 501 13.15 0.12 -9.27
N TRP A 502 13.77 -0.46 -8.24
CA TRP A 502 13.47 -1.83 -7.83
C TRP A 502 12.03 -1.98 -7.35
N TRP A 503 11.54 -1.05 -6.53
CA TRP A 503 10.14 -1.03 -6.10
C TRP A 503 9.19 -0.78 -7.29
N ALA A 504 9.57 0.07 -8.24
CA ALA A 504 8.80 0.29 -9.47
C ALA A 504 8.69 -0.97 -10.33
N VAL A 505 9.80 -1.71 -10.54
CA VAL A 505 9.82 -3.02 -11.20
C VAL A 505 8.94 -4.00 -10.45
N ARG A 506 9.08 -4.06 -9.12
CA ARG A 506 8.33 -4.99 -8.29
C ARG A 506 6.83 -4.76 -8.34
N ALA A 507 6.40 -3.50 -8.38
CA ALA A 507 4.99 -3.12 -8.54
C ALA A 507 4.40 -3.60 -9.88
N GLU A 508 5.23 -3.70 -10.92
CA GLU A 508 4.85 -4.12 -12.28
C GLU A 508 5.29 -5.57 -12.57
N ARG A 509 5.80 -6.30 -11.58
CA ARG A 509 6.40 -7.65 -11.76
C ARG A 509 5.46 -8.62 -12.46
N LEU A 510 4.17 -8.58 -12.09
CA LEU A 510 3.16 -9.48 -12.63
C LEU A 510 2.82 -9.16 -14.09
N SER A 511 2.70 -7.88 -14.47
CA SER A 511 2.46 -7.48 -15.87
C SER A 511 3.67 -7.76 -16.74
N LEU A 512 4.86 -7.55 -16.20
CA LEU A 512 6.14 -7.78 -16.90
C LEU A 512 6.56 -9.26 -16.93
N HIS A 513 5.84 -10.16 -16.23
CA HIS A 513 6.20 -11.57 -16.10
C HIS A 513 7.64 -11.79 -15.60
N MET A 514 8.08 -10.93 -14.69
CA MET A 514 9.45 -10.91 -14.18
C MET A 514 9.69 -12.04 -13.18
N LYS A 515 10.68 -12.90 -13.47
CA LYS A 515 11.09 -13.98 -12.56
C LYS A 515 12.11 -13.52 -11.54
N GLN A 516 13.08 -12.71 -11.96
CA GLN A 516 14.07 -12.09 -11.09
C GLN A 516 13.90 -10.58 -11.09
N GLU A 517 14.44 -9.95 -10.05
CA GLU A 517 14.33 -8.51 -9.80
C GLU A 517 15.72 -7.88 -9.65
N THR A 518 16.76 -8.49 -10.22
CA THR A 518 18.11 -7.91 -10.26
C THR A 518 18.21 -6.93 -11.44
N LEU A 519 18.98 -5.85 -11.28
CA LEU A 519 19.18 -4.85 -12.32
C LEU A 519 19.64 -5.47 -13.65
N ASP A 520 20.59 -6.40 -13.61
CA ASP A 520 21.10 -7.09 -14.81
C ASP A 520 20.01 -7.89 -15.53
N TYR A 521 19.21 -8.68 -14.80
CA TYR A 521 18.14 -9.48 -15.39
C TYR A 521 17.06 -8.59 -16.00
N VAL A 522 16.64 -7.57 -15.25
CA VAL A 522 15.60 -6.63 -15.67
C VAL A 522 16.06 -5.82 -16.89
N GLY A 523 17.30 -5.32 -16.88
CA GLY A 523 17.91 -4.64 -18.02
C GLY A 523 17.90 -5.52 -19.26
N ARG A 524 18.39 -6.76 -19.15
CA ARG A 524 18.43 -7.69 -20.30
C ARG A 524 17.04 -8.00 -20.84
N GLN A 525 16.07 -8.19 -19.95
CA GLN A 525 14.71 -8.52 -20.36
C GLN A 525 13.96 -7.34 -21.00
N LEU A 526 14.15 -6.10 -20.52
CA LEU A 526 13.40 -4.93 -20.98
C LEU A 526 14.11 -4.12 -22.05
N LEU A 527 15.43 -4.03 -21.98
CA LEU A 527 16.27 -3.17 -22.82
C LEU A 527 17.17 -3.98 -23.77
N GLY A 528 17.37 -5.27 -23.53
CA GLY A 528 18.29 -6.12 -24.31
C GLY A 528 19.77 -5.97 -23.91
N GLU A 529 20.06 -5.20 -22.87
CA GLU A 529 21.41 -4.91 -22.36
C GLU A 529 21.46 -5.12 -20.85
N GLY A 530 22.61 -5.55 -20.33
CA GLY A 530 22.79 -5.83 -18.91
C GLY A 530 23.88 -4.97 -18.29
N LYS A 531 24.21 -5.31 -17.05
CA LYS A 531 25.30 -4.65 -16.33
C LYS A 531 26.64 -4.95 -16.99
N HIS A 532 27.55 -3.99 -16.95
CA HIS A 532 28.96 -4.24 -17.29
C HIS A 532 29.59 -5.28 -16.35
N GLU A 533 30.60 -6.02 -16.82
CA GLU A 533 31.26 -7.05 -16.02
C GLU A 533 32.22 -6.44 -14.99
N LEU A 534 31.92 -6.65 -13.70
CA LEU A 534 32.74 -6.21 -12.58
C LEU A 534 32.63 -7.18 -11.40
N SER A 535 33.76 -7.55 -10.80
CA SER A 535 33.77 -8.37 -9.59
C SER A 535 33.46 -7.51 -8.37
N ARG A 536 32.17 -7.32 -8.05
CA ARG A 536 31.76 -6.57 -6.86
C ARG A 536 32.38 -7.08 -5.56
N ARG A 537 32.67 -8.39 -5.45
CA ARG A 537 33.31 -8.97 -4.24
C ARG A 537 34.73 -8.48 -3.99
N HIS A 538 35.42 -8.03 -5.04
CA HIS A 538 36.79 -7.52 -4.97
C HIS A 538 36.84 -6.07 -5.45
N ILE A 539 35.81 -5.27 -5.16
CA ILE A 539 35.67 -3.91 -5.66
C ILE A 539 36.86 -3.01 -5.28
N ASP A 540 37.42 -3.18 -4.08
CA ASP A 540 38.62 -2.47 -3.63
C ASP A 540 39.85 -2.77 -4.51
N GLU A 541 40.03 -4.03 -4.90
CA GLU A 541 41.12 -4.46 -5.78
C GLU A 541 40.89 -3.98 -7.21
N GLU A 542 39.66 -4.06 -7.71
CA GLU A 542 39.27 -3.53 -9.03
C GLU A 542 39.47 -2.01 -9.08
N TRP A 543 39.11 -1.28 -8.03
CA TRP A 543 39.35 0.17 -7.93
C TRP A 543 40.84 0.50 -7.91
N ALA A 544 41.65 -0.26 -7.17
CA ALA A 544 43.10 -0.06 -7.15
C ALA A 544 43.75 -0.36 -8.51
N LYS A 545 43.20 -1.33 -9.26
CA LYS A 545 43.73 -1.81 -10.54
C LYS A 545 43.28 -0.97 -11.73
N ASP A 546 41.99 -0.68 -11.85
CA ASP A 546 41.36 0.02 -12.97
C ASP A 546 40.13 0.83 -12.50
N ARG A 547 40.40 2.04 -12.00
CA ARG A 547 39.35 2.98 -11.57
C ARG A 547 38.35 3.28 -12.68
N GLU A 548 38.83 3.44 -13.91
CA GLU A 548 38.01 3.78 -15.06
C GLU A 548 36.99 2.69 -15.39
N LYS A 549 37.34 1.42 -15.17
CA LYS A 549 36.39 0.31 -15.28
C LYS A 549 35.26 0.41 -14.24
N VAL A 550 35.59 0.70 -12.99
CA VAL A 550 34.58 0.88 -11.93
C VAL A 550 33.69 2.09 -12.21
N ILE A 551 34.26 3.19 -12.68
CA ILE A 551 33.50 4.39 -13.08
C ILE A 551 32.54 4.08 -14.23
N ARG A 552 33.00 3.41 -15.29
CA ARG A 552 32.14 2.99 -16.41
C ARG A 552 31.03 2.04 -15.98
N TYR A 553 31.28 1.20 -14.97
CA TYR A 553 30.26 0.32 -14.39
C TYR A 553 29.20 1.12 -13.63
N CYS A 554 29.62 2.03 -12.74
CA CYS A 554 28.72 2.86 -11.95
C CYS A 554 27.83 3.76 -12.84
N LEU A 555 28.41 4.36 -13.90
CA LEU A 555 27.63 5.13 -14.88
C LEU A 555 26.63 4.28 -15.66
N ASN A 556 26.99 3.04 -16.01
CA ASN A 556 26.09 2.11 -16.67
C ASN A 556 24.91 1.72 -15.77
N ASP A 557 25.15 1.48 -14.48
CA ASP A 557 24.08 1.15 -13.52
C ASP A 557 23.10 2.34 -13.36
N ALA A 558 23.61 3.57 -13.26
CA ALA A 558 22.76 4.76 -13.19
C ALA A 558 21.92 4.97 -14.47
N ASP A 559 22.52 4.80 -15.66
CA ASP A 559 21.84 4.89 -16.97
C ASP A 559 20.77 3.80 -17.15
N LEU A 560 21.13 2.54 -16.90
CA LEU A 560 20.21 1.40 -16.98
C LEU A 560 18.99 1.64 -16.09
N SER A 561 19.21 2.10 -14.87
CA SER A 561 18.15 2.38 -13.91
C SER A 561 17.18 3.45 -14.43
N LEU A 562 17.69 4.55 -15.02
CA LEU A 562 16.87 5.60 -15.61
C LEU A 562 16.01 5.05 -16.76
N ARG A 563 16.65 4.34 -17.70
CA ARG A 563 15.98 3.78 -18.88
C ARG A 563 14.96 2.71 -18.53
N ILE A 564 15.21 1.90 -17.49
CA ILE A 564 14.25 0.93 -16.97
C ILE A 564 13.02 1.65 -16.40
N LEU A 565 13.20 2.69 -15.60
CA LEU A 565 12.08 3.45 -15.03
C LEU A 565 11.18 4.04 -16.13
N GLU A 566 11.80 4.64 -17.15
CA GLU A 566 11.11 5.18 -18.33
C GLU A 566 10.38 4.08 -19.11
N LYS A 567 11.05 2.94 -19.36
CA LYS A 567 10.47 1.82 -20.12
C LYS A 567 9.25 1.21 -19.45
N ILE A 568 9.23 1.17 -18.13
CA ILE A 568 8.12 0.60 -17.34
C ILE A 568 6.91 1.55 -17.30
N GLY A 569 7.14 2.85 -17.50
CA GLY A 569 6.10 3.88 -17.56
C GLY A 569 5.36 4.06 -16.24
N ARG A 570 6.01 3.78 -15.10
CA ARG A 570 5.35 3.77 -13.79
C ARG A 570 4.93 5.16 -13.35
N ILE A 571 5.74 6.17 -13.63
CA ILE A 571 5.48 7.56 -13.24
C ILE A 571 4.27 8.11 -14.00
N GLU A 572 4.18 7.81 -15.30
CA GLU A 572 3.10 8.20 -16.20
C GLU A 572 1.76 7.60 -15.75
N LYS A 573 1.73 6.29 -15.48
CA LYS A 573 0.55 5.62 -14.91
C LYS A 573 0.13 6.24 -13.57
N THR A 574 1.11 6.64 -12.75
CA THR A 574 0.85 7.28 -11.45
C THR A 574 0.33 8.70 -11.62
N LEU A 575 0.83 9.47 -12.60
CA LEU A 575 0.27 10.76 -12.99
C LEU A 575 -1.19 10.60 -13.44
N ASP A 576 -1.51 9.64 -14.29
CA ASP A 576 -2.88 9.43 -14.74
C ASP A 576 -3.80 9.09 -13.56
N LEU A 577 -3.35 8.24 -12.64
CA LEU A 577 -4.09 7.91 -11.42
C LEU A 577 -4.22 9.10 -10.46
N ALA A 578 -3.20 9.95 -10.35
CA ALA A 578 -3.25 11.21 -9.60
C ALA A 578 -4.27 12.20 -10.18
N ALA A 579 -4.37 12.29 -11.50
CA ALA A 579 -5.37 13.15 -12.16
C ALA A 579 -6.79 12.74 -11.77
N VAL A 580 -7.07 11.43 -11.75
CA VAL A 580 -8.40 10.89 -11.44
C VAL A 580 -8.69 10.92 -9.94
N SER A 581 -7.72 10.56 -9.09
CA SER A 581 -7.89 10.54 -7.63
C SER A 581 -7.77 11.92 -6.99
N LYS A 582 -7.39 12.96 -7.74
CA LYS A 582 -7.22 14.34 -7.27
C LYS A 582 -6.23 14.46 -6.10
N LEU A 583 -5.08 13.79 -6.21
CA LEU A 583 -4.00 13.81 -5.21
C LEU A 583 -2.66 14.19 -5.87
N PRO A 584 -1.70 14.76 -5.11
CA PRO A 584 -0.33 14.96 -5.56
C PRO A 584 0.33 13.65 -6.01
N LEU A 585 1.34 13.75 -6.89
CA LEU A 585 2.04 12.59 -7.44
C LEU A 585 2.64 11.69 -6.34
N GLU A 586 3.33 12.26 -5.34
CA GLU A 586 3.93 11.50 -4.22
C GLU A 586 2.88 10.70 -3.44
N ASP A 587 1.73 11.33 -3.16
CA ASP A 587 0.65 10.72 -2.39
C ASP A 587 0.02 9.53 -3.12
N VAL A 588 0.03 9.52 -4.45
CA VAL A 588 -0.44 8.37 -5.24
C VAL A 588 0.64 7.31 -5.39
N LEU A 589 1.90 7.73 -5.54
CA LEU A 589 3.04 6.80 -5.71
C LEU A 589 3.29 5.96 -4.45
N HIS A 590 3.28 6.61 -3.28
CA HIS A 590 3.60 5.99 -1.99
C HIS A 590 2.37 5.70 -1.10
N GLY A 591 1.21 6.26 -1.47
CA GLY A 591 -0.04 6.09 -0.74
C GLY A 591 -0.65 4.70 -0.87
N ARG A 592 -1.60 4.41 0.01
CA ARG A 592 -2.43 3.20 -0.10
C ARG A 592 -3.60 3.48 -1.01
N THR A 593 -4.18 2.43 -1.59
CA THR A 593 -5.42 2.54 -2.37
C THR A 593 -6.55 3.24 -1.61
N SER A 594 -6.62 3.09 -0.28
CA SER A 594 -7.59 3.80 0.56
C SER A 594 -7.44 5.31 0.54
N ASN A 595 -6.21 5.85 0.38
CA ASN A 595 -5.98 7.29 0.27
C ASN A 595 -6.61 7.85 -1.02
N LEU A 596 -6.54 7.09 -2.11
CA LEU A 596 -7.15 7.47 -3.39
C LEU A 596 -8.67 7.55 -3.27
N ILE A 597 -9.28 6.58 -2.57
CA ILE A 597 -10.72 6.55 -2.31
C ILE A 597 -11.13 7.67 -1.35
N ASP A 598 -10.36 7.90 -0.28
CA ASP A 598 -10.61 8.99 0.68
C ASP A 598 -10.65 10.35 -0.04
N SER A 599 -9.73 10.62 -0.97
CA SER A 599 -9.72 11.89 -1.71
C SER A 599 -11.03 12.18 -2.44
N ILE A 600 -11.73 11.16 -2.96
CA ILE A 600 -13.01 11.35 -3.66
C ILE A 600 -14.18 11.32 -2.67
N LEU A 601 -14.18 10.35 -1.76
CA LEU A 601 -15.31 10.08 -0.88
C LEU A 601 -15.45 11.13 0.23
N ILE A 602 -14.35 11.64 0.78
CA ILE A 602 -14.36 12.68 1.82
C ILE A 602 -14.93 13.97 1.25
N ARG A 603 -14.48 14.42 0.07
CA ARG A 603 -15.05 15.60 -0.61
C ARG A 603 -16.56 15.47 -0.84
N ALA A 604 -17.02 14.28 -1.24
CA ALA A 604 -18.43 14.02 -1.44
C ALA A 604 -19.20 14.01 -0.10
N ALA A 605 -18.62 13.44 0.95
CA ALA A 605 -19.20 13.44 2.29
C ALA A 605 -19.32 14.86 2.85
N ASP A 606 -18.27 15.68 2.74
CA ASP A 606 -18.27 17.07 3.22
C ASP A 606 -19.36 17.90 2.54
N ARG A 607 -19.48 17.82 1.21
CA ARG A 607 -20.54 18.51 0.45
C ARG A 607 -21.95 18.06 0.82
N ALA A 608 -22.10 16.80 1.24
CA ALA A 608 -23.36 16.23 1.67
C ALA A 608 -23.60 16.35 3.18
N LEU A 609 -22.71 17.03 3.92
CA LEU A 609 -22.72 17.13 5.38
C LEU A 609 -22.80 15.75 6.06
N VAL A 610 -22.11 14.75 5.49
CA VAL A 610 -21.98 13.41 6.06
C VAL A 610 -20.73 13.36 6.92
N ALA A 611 -20.88 12.92 8.17
CA ALA A 611 -19.77 12.79 9.10
C ALA A 611 -18.72 11.81 8.55
N VAL A 612 -17.45 12.20 8.60
CA VAL A 612 -16.31 11.39 8.16
C VAL A 612 -15.63 10.76 9.38
N PRO A 613 -15.77 9.44 9.60
CA PRO A 613 -15.13 8.76 10.71
C PRO A 613 -13.60 8.76 10.57
N MET A 614 -12.90 8.54 11.67
CA MET A 614 -11.48 8.22 11.62
C MET A 614 -11.26 6.78 11.15
N MET A 615 -10.06 6.47 10.67
CA MET A 615 -9.68 5.10 10.32
C MET A 615 -9.83 4.16 11.52
N LYS A 616 -10.39 2.95 11.30
CA LYS A 616 -10.59 1.96 12.36
C LYS A 616 -9.26 1.28 12.70
N MET A 617 -9.04 0.94 13.98
CA MET A 617 -7.83 0.23 14.40
C MET A 617 -7.77 -1.18 13.81
N ARG A 618 -6.58 -1.63 13.41
CA ARG A 618 -6.34 -3.01 12.98
C ARG A 618 -6.35 -3.92 14.21
N GLY A 619 -7.33 -4.83 14.31
CA GLY A 619 -7.37 -5.82 15.40
C GLY A 619 -8.75 -6.30 15.84
N GLY A 620 -9.83 -5.60 15.48
CA GLY A 620 -11.20 -6.07 15.77
C GLY A 620 -11.52 -7.39 15.06
N ARG A 621 -12.41 -8.22 15.64
CA ARG A 621 -12.92 -9.44 14.99
C ARG A 621 -13.45 -9.07 13.61
N VAL A 622 -12.77 -9.54 12.57
CA VAL A 622 -13.19 -9.34 11.18
C VAL A 622 -14.16 -10.47 10.83
N GLU A 623 -15.45 -10.15 10.72
CA GLU A 623 -16.38 -11.06 10.07
C GLU A 623 -15.96 -11.20 8.60
N GLN A 624 -15.60 -12.42 8.20
CA GLN A 624 -15.27 -12.68 6.80
C GLN A 624 -16.55 -12.56 5.96
N ILE A 625 -16.56 -11.61 5.04
CA ILE A 625 -17.62 -11.45 4.05
C ILE A 625 -17.48 -12.58 3.01
N GLU A 626 -18.58 -13.25 2.68
CA GLU A 626 -18.60 -14.22 1.58
C GLU A 626 -18.26 -13.51 0.25
N GLY A 627 -17.23 -14.00 -0.45
CA GLY A 627 -16.72 -13.40 -1.68
C GLY A 627 -17.55 -13.67 -2.94
N GLY A 628 -16.90 -13.55 -4.09
CA GLY A 628 -17.48 -13.86 -5.40
C GLY A 628 -17.80 -15.35 -5.59
N TYR A 629 -18.77 -15.64 -6.45
CA TYR A 629 -19.13 -17.03 -6.79
C TYR A 629 -18.21 -17.57 -7.88
N VAL A 630 -17.75 -18.81 -7.73
CA VAL A 630 -16.98 -19.51 -8.75
C VAL A 630 -17.70 -20.82 -9.07
N HIS A 631 -18.23 -20.93 -10.27
CA HIS A 631 -18.78 -22.17 -10.79
C HIS A 631 -17.62 -23.10 -11.18
N SER A 632 -17.65 -24.34 -10.70
CA SER A 632 -16.54 -25.27 -10.90
C SER A 632 -16.45 -25.74 -12.34
N LEU A 633 -15.26 -25.71 -12.92
CA LEU A 633 -15.01 -26.44 -14.17
C LEU A 633 -15.02 -27.93 -13.91
N GLN A 634 -15.68 -28.70 -14.77
CA GLN A 634 -15.37 -30.12 -14.88
C GLN A 634 -14.03 -30.28 -15.61
N PRO A 635 -13.21 -31.29 -15.27
CA PRO A 635 -12.02 -31.60 -16.04
C PRO A 635 -12.40 -31.95 -17.48
N GLY A 636 -11.71 -31.36 -18.46
CA GLY A 636 -12.00 -31.65 -19.86
C GLY A 636 -11.36 -30.68 -20.84
N LEU A 637 -11.46 -31.06 -22.11
CA LEU A 637 -11.22 -30.21 -23.27
C LEU A 637 -12.58 -29.84 -23.87
N TYR A 638 -12.83 -28.54 -23.95
CA TYR A 638 -14.06 -27.96 -24.47
C TYR A 638 -13.74 -27.23 -25.78
N GLU A 639 -14.61 -27.35 -26.76
CA GLU A 639 -14.46 -26.66 -28.05
C GLU A 639 -15.45 -25.51 -28.16
N TRP A 640 -15.06 -24.44 -28.85
CA TRP A 640 -15.90 -23.27 -29.13
C TRP A 640 -16.54 -22.69 -27.85
N VAL A 641 -15.70 -22.36 -26.86
CA VAL A 641 -16.15 -21.77 -25.60
C VAL A 641 -16.21 -20.25 -25.73
N ILE A 642 -17.36 -19.68 -25.43
CA ILE A 642 -17.61 -18.25 -25.37
C ILE A 642 -17.38 -17.79 -23.94
N SER A 643 -16.66 -16.68 -23.76
CA SER A 643 -16.48 -15.98 -22.49
C SER A 643 -17.16 -14.62 -22.58
N LEU A 644 -18.16 -14.40 -21.73
CA LEU A 644 -18.76 -13.08 -21.51
C LEU A 644 -18.31 -12.52 -20.18
N ASP A 645 -18.05 -11.22 -20.14
CA ASP A 645 -17.60 -10.50 -18.95
C ASP A 645 -18.47 -9.26 -18.70
N PHE A 646 -18.66 -8.86 -17.44
CA PHE A 646 -19.30 -7.60 -17.11
C PHE A 646 -18.31 -6.44 -17.29
N ARG A 647 -18.77 -5.33 -17.88
CA ARG A 647 -17.92 -4.13 -18.02
C ARG A 647 -17.44 -3.54 -16.70
N ALA A 648 -18.28 -3.63 -15.66
CA ALA A 648 -18.03 -3.13 -14.30
C ALA A 648 -19.08 -3.68 -13.31
N MET A 649 -19.04 -4.99 -13.01
CA MET A 649 -20.11 -5.66 -12.24
C MET A 649 -20.42 -4.98 -10.89
N TYR A 650 -19.44 -4.85 -10.00
CA TYR A 650 -19.68 -4.28 -8.67
C TYR A 650 -20.10 -2.81 -8.71
N PRO A 651 -19.42 -1.91 -9.47
CA PRO A 651 -19.91 -0.55 -9.62
C PRO A 651 -21.35 -0.45 -10.16
N SER A 652 -21.71 -1.26 -11.16
CA SER A 652 -23.07 -1.28 -11.72
C SER A 652 -24.11 -1.73 -10.67
N LEU A 653 -23.82 -2.77 -9.89
CA LEU A 653 -24.71 -3.27 -8.84
C LEU A 653 -24.90 -2.27 -7.70
N ILE A 654 -23.83 -1.56 -7.33
CA ILE A 654 -23.89 -0.48 -6.33
C ILE A 654 -24.86 0.61 -6.79
N ILE A 655 -24.76 1.02 -8.06
CA ILE A 655 -25.60 2.07 -8.63
C ILE A 655 -27.06 1.60 -8.77
N GLU A 656 -27.29 0.41 -9.34
CA GLU A 656 -28.62 -0.14 -9.60
C GLU A 656 -29.43 -0.32 -8.31
N ASN A 657 -28.79 -0.84 -7.25
CA ASN A 657 -29.45 -1.16 -5.98
C ASN A 657 -29.24 -0.06 -4.92
N ASN A 658 -28.75 1.12 -5.30
CA ASN A 658 -28.48 2.28 -4.44
C ASN A 658 -27.71 1.91 -3.14
N ILE A 659 -26.73 1.01 -3.25
CA ILE A 659 -26.01 0.44 -2.11
C ILE A 659 -25.04 1.49 -1.55
N CYS A 660 -25.26 1.97 -0.34
CA CYS A 660 -24.36 2.91 0.31
C CYS A 660 -24.52 2.89 1.83
N PHE A 661 -23.44 3.14 2.58
CA PHE A 661 -23.50 3.35 4.03
C PHE A 661 -24.43 4.51 4.42
N THR A 662 -24.70 5.45 3.50
CA THR A 662 -25.66 6.55 3.72
C THR A 662 -27.13 6.19 3.42
N THR A 663 -27.39 5.02 2.85
CA THR A 663 -28.73 4.54 2.45
C THR A 663 -29.14 3.26 3.19
N VAL A 664 -28.25 2.63 3.97
CA VAL A 664 -28.62 1.54 4.87
C VAL A 664 -29.68 2.04 5.86
N SER A 665 -30.85 1.42 5.86
CA SER A 665 -31.97 1.83 6.71
C SER A 665 -32.97 0.68 6.87
N PRO A 666 -33.52 0.44 8.08
CA PRO A 666 -34.62 -0.51 8.27
C PRO A 666 -35.87 -0.17 7.44
N GLN A 667 -36.07 1.10 7.08
CA GLN A 667 -37.16 1.58 6.22
C GLN A 667 -36.84 1.45 4.72
N GLY A 668 -35.69 0.85 4.37
CA GLY A 668 -35.30 0.61 2.99
C GLY A 668 -36.27 -0.34 2.27
N THR A 669 -36.56 -0.03 1.00
CA THR A 669 -37.40 -0.84 0.12
C THR A 669 -36.59 -1.80 -0.75
N ILE A 670 -35.27 -1.59 -0.87
CA ILE A 670 -34.37 -2.47 -1.59
C ILE A 670 -33.76 -3.42 -0.58
N GLU A 671 -34.15 -4.69 -0.61
CA GLU A 671 -33.63 -5.73 0.28
C GLU A 671 -32.60 -6.58 -0.46
N SER A 672 -31.41 -6.71 0.13
CA SER A 672 -30.36 -7.56 -0.42
C SER A 672 -30.57 -9.02 -0.06
N PRO A 673 -29.91 -9.98 -0.76
CA PRO A 673 -30.01 -11.39 -0.40
C PRO A 673 -29.45 -11.73 1.00
N THR A 674 -28.73 -10.80 1.64
CA THR A 674 -28.28 -10.92 3.03
C THR A 674 -29.29 -10.38 4.05
N GLY A 675 -30.43 -9.84 3.59
CA GLY A 675 -31.47 -9.20 4.41
C GLY A 675 -31.18 -7.73 4.76
N ALA A 676 -30.10 -7.14 4.25
CA ALA A 676 -29.82 -5.72 4.47
C ALA A 676 -30.76 -4.85 3.61
N LYS A 677 -31.30 -3.79 4.20
CA LYS A 677 -32.26 -2.89 3.55
C LYS A 677 -31.61 -1.54 3.21
N PHE A 678 -31.85 -1.09 1.99
CA PHE A 678 -31.37 0.19 1.46
C PHE A 678 -32.54 1.05 1.00
N LEU A 679 -32.47 2.36 1.26
CA LEU A 679 -33.42 3.34 0.73
C LEU A 679 -33.37 3.36 -0.80
N SER A 680 -34.52 3.57 -1.45
CA SER A 680 -34.56 3.79 -2.89
C SER A 680 -33.89 5.12 -3.27
N ALA A 681 -33.42 5.21 -4.52
CA ALA A 681 -32.79 6.42 -5.04
C ALA A 681 -33.74 7.64 -5.07
N ASP A 682 -35.06 7.41 -5.09
CA ASP A 682 -36.09 8.45 -5.05
C ASP A 682 -36.22 9.08 -3.66
N VAL A 683 -35.93 8.32 -2.61
CA VAL A 683 -35.92 8.82 -1.23
C VAL A 683 -34.58 9.49 -0.91
N LYS A 684 -33.47 8.80 -1.19
CA LYS A 684 -32.13 9.31 -0.93
C LYS A 684 -31.12 8.64 -1.85
N LYS A 685 -30.45 9.43 -2.69
CA LYS A 685 -29.33 8.94 -3.50
C LYS A 685 -28.11 8.73 -2.61
N GLY A 686 -27.56 7.52 -2.62
CA GLY A 686 -26.34 7.21 -1.86
C GLY A 686 -25.10 7.88 -2.45
N LEU A 687 -24.14 8.23 -1.61
CA LEU A 687 -22.86 8.82 -2.04
C LEU A 687 -22.09 7.91 -3.02
N LEU A 688 -22.01 6.61 -2.73
CA LEU A 688 -21.30 5.65 -3.57
C LEU A 688 -21.90 5.53 -4.99
N PRO A 689 -23.22 5.34 -5.16
CA PRO A 689 -23.88 5.42 -6.47
C PRO A 689 -23.57 6.71 -7.25
N VAL A 690 -23.62 7.87 -6.59
CA VAL A 690 -23.36 9.17 -7.24
C VAL A 690 -21.91 9.26 -7.74
N ILE A 691 -20.95 8.90 -6.89
CA ILE A 691 -19.52 8.93 -7.23
C ILE A 691 -19.21 7.96 -8.38
N LEU A 692 -19.69 6.70 -8.29
CA LEU A 692 -19.41 5.70 -9.31
C LEU A 692 -20.09 6.01 -10.64
N ALA A 693 -21.29 6.58 -10.61
CA ALA A 693 -21.96 7.05 -11.83
C ALA A 693 -21.19 8.21 -12.48
N SER A 694 -20.62 9.13 -11.69
CA SER A 694 -19.75 10.18 -12.20
C SER A 694 -18.49 9.59 -12.85
N LEU A 695 -17.79 8.69 -12.16
CA LEU A 695 -16.58 8.05 -12.70
C LEU A 695 -16.86 7.26 -13.98
N MET A 696 -18.00 6.56 -14.07
CA MET A 696 -18.42 5.89 -15.30
C MET A 696 -18.60 6.86 -16.46
N LYS A 697 -19.25 8.02 -16.20
CA LYS A 697 -19.44 9.07 -17.19
C LYS A 697 -18.09 9.66 -17.61
N ASP A 698 -17.25 10.04 -16.65
CA ASP A 698 -15.92 10.60 -16.90
C ASP A 698 -15.09 9.64 -17.77
N ARG A 699 -15.19 8.33 -17.52
CA ARG A 699 -14.52 7.31 -18.33
C ARG A 699 -15.03 7.27 -19.77
N GLU A 700 -16.33 7.39 -20.00
CA GLU A 700 -16.88 7.41 -21.35
C GLU A 700 -16.55 8.70 -22.09
N ASP A 701 -16.55 9.83 -21.39
CA ASP A 701 -16.12 11.13 -21.93
C ASP A 701 -14.65 11.07 -22.36
N VAL A 702 -13.78 10.50 -21.53
CA VAL A 702 -12.36 10.29 -21.87
C VAL A 702 -12.20 9.32 -23.04
N ARG A 703 -12.96 8.22 -23.10
CA ARG A 703 -12.93 7.30 -24.25
C ARG A 703 -13.40 7.97 -25.54
N THR A 704 -14.35 8.88 -25.46
CA THR A 704 -14.80 9.68 -26.61
C THR A 704 -13.69 10.61 -27.09
N LYS A 705 -13.02 11.32 -26.17
CA LYS A 705 -11.83 12.14 -26.49
C LYS A 705 -10.70 11.29 -27.10
N MET A 706 -10.45 10.09 -26.56
CA MET A 706 -9.47 9.14 -27.09
C MET A 706 -9.77 8.69 -28.52
N ARG A 707 -11.04 8.40 -28.84
CA ARG A 707 -11.47 8.02 -30.20
C ARG A 707 -11.32 9.19 -31.18
N GLY A 708 -11.55 10.42 -30.73
CA GLY A 708 -11.40 11.63 -31.53
C GLY A 708 -9.98 12.20 -31.62
N ALA A 709 -9.03 11.71 -30.80
CA ALA A 709 -7.66 12.19 -30.80
C ALA A 709 -6.89 11.67 -32.02
N THR A 710 -6.37 12.59 -32.84
CA THR A 710 -5.49 12.31 -33.99
C THR A 710 -4.02 12.24 -33.60
N ASP A 711 -3.63 13.00 -32.58
CA ASP A 711 -2.27 13.01 -32.05
C ASP A 711 -1.99 11.76 -31.19
N PRO A 712 -0.93 10.97 -31.48
CA PRO A 712 -0.61 9.76 -30.74
C PRO A 712 -0.37 9.98 -29.24
N GLU A 713 0.31 11.08 -28.86
CA GLU A 713 0.60 11.37 -27.46
C GLU A 713 -0.68 11.67 -26.68
N MET A 714 -1.56 12.50 -27.25
CA MET A 714 -2.87 12.76 -26.65
C MET A 714 -3.75 11.50 -26.57
N ARG A 715 -3.69 10.63 -27.58
CA ARG A 715 -4.40 9.35 -27.55
C ARG A 715 -3.90 8.45 -26.42
N GLU A 716 -2.59 8.35 -26.23
CA GLU A 716 -1.97 7.61 -25.13
C GLU A 716 -2.34 8.20 -23.76
N PHE A 717 -2.33 9.53 -23.65
CA PHE A 717 -2.76 10.23 -22.44
C PHE A 717 -4.21 9.90 -22.07
N TYR A 718 -5.14 9.95 -23.03
CA TYR A 718 -6.53 9.58 -22.77
C TYR A 718 -6.71 8.10 -22.46
N ASP A 719 -5.91 7.21 -23.07
CA ASP A 719 -5.93 5.78 -22.72
C ASP A 719 -5.46 5.55 -21.28
N GLY A 720 -4.39 6.23 -20.87
CA GLY A 720 -3.92 6.24 -19.49
C GLY A 720 -4.97 6.72 -18.50
N LEU A 721 -5.66 7.82 -18.80
CA LEU A 721 -6.75 8.34 -17.97
C LEU A 721 -7.93 7.36 -17.86
N GLN A 722 -8.42 6.77 -18.96
CA GLN A 722 -9.54 5.83 -18.87
C GLN A 722 -9.15 4.54 -18.11
N ALA A 723 -7.90 4.11 -18.23
CA ALA A 723 -7.37 2.98 -17.48
C ALA A 723 -7.29 3.32 -15.98
N ALA A 724 -6.82 4.51 -15.62
CA ALA A 724 -6.79 5.00 -14.24
C ALA A 724 -8.18 5.07 -13.62
N ILE A 725 -9.19 5.58 -14.35
CA ILE A 725 -10.59 5.59 -13.89
C ILE A 725 -11.10 4.17 -13.64
N LYS A 726 -10.81 3.22 -14.55
CA LYS A 726 -11.17 1.80 -14.36
C LYS A 726 -10.56 1.23 -13.08
N VAL A 727 -9.27 1.49 -12.85
CA VAL A 727 -8.55 1.03 -11.64
C VAL A 727 -9.21 1.62 -10.39
N LEU A 728 -9.49 2.92 -10.37
CA LEU A 728 -10.11 3.57 -9.21
C LEU A 728 -11.52 3.03 -8.94
N MET A 729 -12.34 2.85 -9.97
CA MET A 729 -13.69 2.27 -9.84
C MET A 729 -13.66 0.88 -9.21
N ASN A 730 -12.74 0.01 -9.66
CA ASN A 730 -12.61 -1.34 -9.12
C ASN A 730 -12.07 -1.33 -7.68
N ALA A 731 -11.24 -0.35 -7.34
CA ALA A 731 -10.69 -0.18 -6.00
C ALA A 731 -11.74 0.21 -4.94
N PHE A 732 -12.81 0.93 -5.30
CA PHE A 732 -13.87 1.32 -4.37
C PHE A 732 -14.42 0.13 -3.57
N TYR A 733 -14.79 -0.95 -4.26
CA TYR A 733 -15.30 -2.15 -3.60
C TYR A 733 -14.27 -2.74 -2.63
N GLY A 734 -13.02 -2.94 -3.08
CA GLY A 734 -11.98 -3.57 -2.26
C GLY A 734 -11.67 -2.78 -0.99
N VAL A 735 -11.68 -1.44 -1.08
CA VAL A 735 -11.47 -0.56 0.06
C VAL A 735 -12.69 -0.55 0.99
N LEU A 736 -13.91 -0.50 0.45
CA LEU A 736 -15.13 -0.52 1.26
C LEU A 736 -15.36 -1.85 1.98
N ALA A 737 -14.92 -2.97 1.40
CA ALA A 737 -14.98 -4.29 2.04
C ALA A 737 -13.91 -4.47 3.12
N SER A 738 -12.94 -3.57 3.22
CA SER A 738 -11.88 -3.63 4.22
C SER A 738 -12.37 -3.23 5.61
N SER A 739 -12.23 -4.10 6.59
CA SER A 739 -12.67 -3.87 7.98
C SER A 739 -12.00 -2.68 8.67
N PHE A 740 -10.79 -2.28 8.24
CA PHE A 740 -10.10 -1.13 8.82
C PHE A 740 -10.50 0.20 8.18
N TYR A 741 -11.23 0.20 7.06
CA TYR A 741 -11.56 1.42 6.35
C TYR A 741 -12.60 2.28 7.10
N ARG A 742 -12.42 3.60 7.08
CA ARG A 742 -13.24 4.55 7.85
C ARG A 742 -14.74 4.51 7.51
N PHE A 743 -15.09 4.29 6.24
CA PHE A 743 -16.48 4.17 5.78
C PHE A 743 -16.95 2.72 5.59
N ASN A 744 -16.21 1.75 6.12
CA ASN A 744 -16.63 0.35 6.04
C ASN A 744 -17.91 0.11 6.85
N ASP A 745 -18.92 -0.44 6.16
CA ASP A 745 -20.10 -1.07 6.73
C ASP A 745 -20.16 -2.51 6.20
N PRO A 746 -20.08 -3.54 7.06
CA PRO A 746 -20.14 -4.93 6.64
C PRO A 746 -21.37 -5.28 5.79
N LYS A 747 -22.52 -4.62 6.06
CA LYS A 747 -23.77 -4.83 5.29
C LYS A 747 -23.61 -4.40 3.84
N VAL A 748 -22.87 -3.31 3.59
CA VAL A 748 -22.60 -2.81 2.23
C VAL A 748 -21.75 -3.82 1.48
N GLY A 749 -20.61 -4.22 2.04
CA GLY A 749 -19.69 -5.17 1.39
C GLY A 749 -20.36 -6.52 1.09
N ALA A 750 -21.09 -7.07 2.08
CA ALA A 750 -21.79 -8.35 1.93
C ALA A 750 -22.95 -8.28 0.92
N SER A 751 -23.67 -7.17 0.85
CA SER A 751 -24.76 -7.01 -0.11
C SER A 751 -24.25 -6.94 -1.55
N ILE A 752 -23.12 -6.25 -1.79
CA ILE A 752 -22.51 -6.17 -3.12
C ILE A 752 -22.16 -7.56 -3.64
N THR A 753 -21.48 -8.37 -2.82
CA THR A 753 -21.10 -9.73 -3.24
C THR A 753 -22.33 -10.63 -3.38
N ALA A 754 -23.31 -10.51 -2.49
CA ALA A 754 -24.52 -11.32 -2.55
C ALA A 754 -25.34 -11.07 -3.82
N PHE A 755 -25.61 -9.80 -4.18
CA PHE A 755 -26.25 -9.46 -5.45
C PHE A 755 -25.44 -9.94 -6.65
N ALA A 756 -24.11 -9.88 -6.58
CA ALA A 756 -23.27 -10.40 -7.64
C ALA A 756 -23.41 -11.92 -7.80
N ARG A 757 -23.41 -12.67 -6.68
CA ARG A 757 -23.63 -14.13 -6.68
C ARG A 757 -25.01 -14.49 -7.22
N GLU A 758 -26.05 -13.76 -6.83
CA GLU A 758 -27.40 -13.96 -7.34
C GLU A 758 -27.47 -13.74 -8.85
N ARG A 759 -26.88 -12.63 -9.34
CA ARG A 759 -26.88 -12.30 -10.77
C ARG A 759 -26.18 -13.36 -11.62
N ILE A 760 -24.98 -13.79 -11.23
CA ILE A 760 -24.22 -14.77 -12.00
C ILE A 760 -24.91 -16.14 -11.98
N LYS A 761 -25.48 -16.55 -10.84
CA LYS A 761 -26.25 -17.80 -10.74
C LYS A 761 -27.50 -17.75 -11.61
N GLY A 762 -28.21 -16.62 -11.66
CA GLY A 762 -29.35 -16.43 -12.55
C GLY A 762 -29.00 -16.60 -14.02
N ILE A 763 -27.89 -16.00 -14.47
CA ILE A 763 -27.40 -16.16 -15.85
C ILE A 763 -27.07 -17.62 -16.16
N ILE A 764 -26.39 -18.32 -15.23
CA ILE A 764 -26.07 -19.75 -15.38
C ILE A 764 -27.36 -20.56 -15.53
N SER A 765 -28.33 -20.36 -14.64
CA SER A 765 -29.60 -21.09 -14.68
C SER A 765 -30.41 -20.81 -15.95
N GLU A 766 -30.43 -19.57 -16.44
CA GLU A 766 -31.09 -19.23 -17.71
C GLU A 766 -30.41 -19.90 -18.91
N LEU A 767 -29.07 -19.89 -18.96
CA LEU A 767 -28.31 -20.56 -20.03
C LEU A 767 -28.52 -22.07 -20.02
N GLU A 768 -28.47 -22.71 -18.85
CA GLU A 768 -28.69 -24.14 -18.70
C GLU A 768 -30.13 -24.53 -19.09
N ALA A 769 -31.12 -23.70 -18.77
CA ALA A 769 -32.51 -23.91 -19.17
C ALA A 769 -32.69 -23.86 -20.69
N ASP A 770 -31.89 -23.07 -21.40
CA ASP A 770 -31.84 -23.02 -22.87
C ASP A 770 -31.06 -24.20 -23.49
N GLY A 771 -30.59 -25.15 -22.68
CA GLY A 771 -29.75 -26.27 -23.12
C GLY A 771 -28.31 -25.88 -23.43
N VAL A 772 -27.87 -24.67 -23.06
CA VAL A 772 -26.51 -24.19 -23.27
C VAL A 772 -25.62 -24.68 -22.12
N LYS A 773 -24.55 -25.40 -22.47
CA LYS A 773 -23.62 -25.93 -21.47
C LYS A 773 -22.72 -24.83 -20.91
N VAL A 774 -22.96 -24.42 -19.67
CA VAL A 774 -22.04 -23.58 -18.90
C VAL A 774 -20.83 -24.41 -18.48
N VAL A 775 -19.64 -23.88 -18.77
CA VAL A 775 -18.35 -24.55 -18.53
C VAL A 775 -17.68 -24.00 -17.27
N TYR A 776 -17.71 -22.67 -17.10
CA TYR A 776 -17.08 -21.95 -15.99
C TYR A 776 -17.87 -20.71 -15.62
N ALA A 777 -17.64 -20.21 -14.41
CA ALA A 777 -17.88 -18.81 -14.09
C ALA A 777 -16.91 -18.40 -12.98
N ASP A 778 -16.36 -17.18 -13.07
CA ASP A 778 -15.51 -16.61 -12.03
C ASP A 778 -15.96 -15.19 -11.76
N THR A 779 -16.72 -15.03 -10.67
CA THR A 779 -17.17 -13.75 -10.10
C THR A 779 -18.03 -12.90 -11.05
N ASP A 780 -17.42 -12.32 -12.08
CA ASP A 780 -17.96 -11.39 -13.06
C ASP A 780 -17.91 -11.92 -14.51
N SER A 781 -17.38 -13.11 -14.73
CA SER A 781 -17.32 -13.74 -16.06
C SER A 781 -18.04 -15.07 -16.10
N VAL A 782 -18.65 -15.39 -17.25
CA VAL A 782 -19.30 -16.67 -17.52
C VAL A 782 -18.77 -17.27 -18.82
N PHE A 783 -18.48 -18.56 -18.79
CA PHE A 783 -17.95 -19.32 -19.92
C PHE A 783 -18.94 -20.41 -20.26
N PHE A 784 -19.35 -20.48 -21.52
CA PHE A 784 -20.31 -21.48 -21.98
C PHE A 784 -19.97 -21.94 -23.40
N GLN A 785 -20.34 -23.17 -23.72
CA GLN A 785 -20.08 -23.76 -25.01
C GLN A 785 -21.04 -23.21 -26.06
N SER A 786 -20.52 -22.79 -27.21
CA SER A 786 -21.35 -22.38 -28.34
C SER A 786 -22.26 -23.54 -28.78
N PRO A 787 -23.58 -23.32 -28.97
CA PRO A 787 -24.48 -24.35 -29.48
C PRO A 787 -24.11 -24.83 -30.89
N THR A 788 -23.42 -24.00 -31.67
CA THR A 788 -22.97 -24.33 -33.03
C THR A 788 -21.47 -24.05 -33.17
N PRO A 789 -20.66 -25.06 -33.50
CA PRO A 789 -19.24 -24.89 -33.77
C PRO A 789 -18.99 -23.85 -34.88
N GLY A 790 -17.92 -23.07 -34.75
CA GLY A 790 -17.53 -22.05 -35.74
C GLY A 790 -17.38 -20.66 -35.11
N LEU A 791 -16.48 -19.84 -35.66
CA LEU A 791 -16.18 -18.53 -35.08
C LEU A 791 -17.36 -17.56 -35.25
N GLU A 792 -17.89 -17.46 -36.47
CA GLU A 792 -18.98 -16.53 -36.78
C GLU A 792 -20.26 -16.88 -36.01
N SER A 793 -20.65 -18.16 -35.99
CA SER A 793 -21.79 -18.64 -35.21
C SER A 793 -21.61 -18.39 -33.70
N SER A 794 -20.41 -18.65 -33.17
CA SER A 794 -20.09 -18.38 -31.77
C SER A 794 -20.14 -16.89 -31.44
N LEU A 795 -19.63 -16.02 -32.30
CA LEU A 795 -19.64 -14.56 -32.11
C LEU A 795 -21.06 -14.00 -32.20
N GLU A 796 -21.87 -14.47 -33.16
CA GLU A 796 -23.27 -14.07 -33.26
C GLU A 796 -24.04 -14.46 -32.00
N PHE A 797 -23.89 -15.71 -31.55
CA PHE A 797 -24.53 -16.19 -30.33
C PHE A 797 -24.03 -15.43 -29.09
N ALA A 798 -22.73 -15.19 -28.99
CA ALA A 798 -22.12 -14.43 -27.89
C ALA A 798 -22.68 -13.01 -27.80
N ARG A 799 -22.80 -12.31 -28.94
CA ARG A 799 -23.33 -10.93 -29.00
C ARG A 799 -24.80 -10.89 -28.60
N LYS A 800 -25.64 -11.77 -29.15
CA LYS A 800 -27.07 -11.88 -28.77
C LYS A 800 -27.23 -12.20 -27.28
N THR A 801 -26.40 -13.10 -26.75
CA THR A 801 -26.42 -13.48 -25.33
C THR A 801 -25.98 -12.33 -24.43
N ALA A 802 -24.91 -11.62 -24.81
CA ALA A 802 -24.44 -10.43 -24.09
C ALA A 802 -25.49 -9.31 -24.08
N GLU A 803 -26.18 -9.09 -25.20
CA GLU A 803 -27.30 -8.14 -25.30
C GLU A 803 -28.47 -8.55 -24.41
N ARG A 804 -28.90 -9.82 -24.45
CA ARG A 804 -29.99 -10.35 -23.61
C ARG A 804 -29.75 -10.13 -22.12
N PHE A 805 -28.52 -10.36 -21.66
CA PHE A 805 -28.16 -10.24 -20.24
C PHE A 805 -27.71 -8.83 -19.83
N SER A 806 -27.54 -7.92 -20.79
CA SER A 806 -27.36 -6.49 -20.52
C SER A 806 -28.70 -5.85 -20.19
N ARG A 807 -29.04 -5.75 -18.89
CA ARG A 807 -30.28 -5.11 -18.41
C ARG A 807 -29.96 -3.94 -17.49
N GLY A 808 -30.71 -2.84 -17.63
CA GLY A 808 -30.58 -1.67 -16.77
C GLY A 808 -29.19 -1.05 -16.84
N ARG A 809 -28.49 -1.01 -15.70
CA ARG A 809 -27.13 -0.44 -15.56
C ARG A 809 -26.03 -1.50 -15.69
N ILE A 810 -26.40 -2.76 -15.87
CA ILE A 810 -25.48 -3.88 -16.03
C ILE A 810 -25.29 -4.12 -17.53
N SER A 811 -24.03 -4.14 -17.96
CA SER A 811 -23.66 -4.41 -19.35
C SER A 811 -22.63 -5.52 -19.41
N MET A 812 -22.89 -6.51 -20.25
CA MET A 812 -21.98 -7.59 -20.57
C MET A 812 -21.38 -7.38 -21.96
N GLU A 813 -20.16 -7.84 -22.15
CA GLU A 813 -19.50 -7.85 -23.45
C GLU A 813 -18.82 -9.19 -23.72
N VAL A 814 -18.60 -9.46 -25.01
CA VAL A 814 -17.82 -10.61 -25.43
C VAL A 814 -16.37 -10.32 -25.08
N ASP A 815 -15.81 -11.07 -24.13
CA ASP A 815 -14.39 -10.99 -23.82
C ASP A 815 -13.59 -11.79 -24.85
N LYS A 816 -13.89 -13.09 -24.98
CA LYS A 816 -13.15 -14.01 -25.86
C LYS A 816 -14.03 -15.12 -26.41
N VAL A 817 -13.64 -15.63 -27.57
CA VAL A 817 -14.08 -16.95 -28.05
C VAL A 817 -12.85 -17.84 -28.12
N TYR A 818 -12.90 -18.99 -27.47
CA TYR A 818 -11.85 -20.00 -27.48
C TYR A 818 -12.20 -21.08 -28.49
N ARG A 819 -11.28 -21.39 -29.41
CA ARG A 819 -11.41 -22.58 -30.27
C ARG A 819 -11.39 -23.84 -29.41
N SER A 820 -10.46 -23.89 -28.45
CA SER A 820 -10.36 -24.95 -27.47
C SER A 820 -10.00 -24.38 -26.10
N LEU A 821 -10.61 -24.92 -25.05
CA LEU A 821 -10.38 -24.56 -23.65
C LEU A 821 -10.18 -25.83 -22.84
N PHE A 822 -9.05 -25.94 -22.16
CA PHE A 822 -8.68 -27.05 -21.30
C PHE A 822 -8.65 -26.63 -19.83
N SER A 823 -9.12 -27.52 -18.96
CA SER A 823 -8.78 -27.48 -17.54
C SER A 823 -8.79 -28.88 -16.93
N HIS A 824 -8.06 -28.99 -15.83
CA HIS A 824 -8.03 -30.16 -14.98
C HIS A 824 -9.03 -30.09 -13.80
N GLY A 825 -10.04 -29.22 -13.88
CA GLY A 825 -11.12 -29.13 -12.89
C GLY A 825 -10.77 -28.38 -11.60
N ARG A 826 -9.67 -27.62 -11.58
CA ARG A 826 -9.34 -26.71 -10.48
C ARG A 826 -9.82 -25.29 -10.80
N LYS A 827 -10.43 -24.65 -9.80
CA LYS A 827 -10.83 -23.24 -9.88
C LYS A 827 -9.62 -22.37 -10.27
N LYS A 828 -9.86 -21.36 -11.12
CA LYS A 828 -8.84 -20.40 -11.61
C LYS A 828 -7.66 -21.04 -12.35
N ARG A 829 -7.81 -22.26 -12.88
CA ARG A 829 -6.77 -22.96 -13.66
C ARG A 829 -7.33 -23.44 -14.98
N TYR A 830 -6.95 -22.79 -16.08
CA TYR A 830 -7.36 -23.16 -17.43
C TYR A 830 -6.38 -22.62 -18.48
N ALA A 831 -6.34 -23.27 -19.63
CA ALA A 831 -5.57 -22.85 -20.78
C ALA A 831 -6.46 -22.95 -22.02
N GLY A 832 -6.39 -21.97 -22.93
CA GLY A 832 -7.25 -21.97 -24.11
C GLY A 832 -6.59 -21.33 -25.31
N LYS A 833 -6.85 -21.89 -26.49
CA LYS A 833 -6.48 -21.32 -27.78
C LYS A 833 -7.58 -20.35 -28.19
N VAL A 834 -7.24 -19.07 -28.23
CA VAL A 834 -8.15 -17.98 -28.58
C VAL A 834 -8.44 -18.02 -30.08
N ALA A 835 -9.71 -17.91 -30.44
CA ALA A 835 -10.20 -17.70 -31.79
C ALA A 835 -10.55 -16.22 -32.05
N TRP A 836 -10.95 -15.48 -31.00
CA TRP A 836 -11.20 -14.04 -31.03
C TRP A 836 -10.90 -13.41 -29.65
N PRO A 837 -10.29 -12.21 -29.59
CA PRO A 837 -10.02 -11.28 -30.71
C PRO A 837 -8.78 -11.62 -31.54
N THR A 838 -7.79 -12.28 -30.94
CA THR A 838 -6.51 -12.60 -31.62
C THR A 838 -6.44 -14.11 -31.87
N GLU A 839 -6.59 -14.52 -33.14
CA GLU A 839 -6.54 -15.93 -33.49
C GLU A 839 -5.17 -16.54 -33.17
N GLY A 840 -5.19 -17.71 -32.52
CA GLY A 840 -3.99 -18.48 -32.23
C GLY A 840 -3.28 -18.13 -30.93
N GLU A 841 -3.66 -17.03 -30.26
CA GLU A 841 -3.15 -16.69 -28.94
C GLU A 841 -3.44 -17.81 -27.93
N ILE A 842 -2.43 -18.24 -27.17
CA ILE A 842 -2.60 -19.19 -26.08
C ILE A 842 -2.74 -18.43 -24.77
N MET A 843 -3.96 -18.43 -24.24
CA MET A 843 -4.26 -17.90 -22.92
C MET A 843 -3.98 -18.97 -21.87
N VAL A 844 -3.22 -18.63 -20.83
CA VAL A 844 -2.95 -19.53 -19.70
C VAL A 844 -3.26 -18.80 -18.40
N ARG A 845 -4.10 -19.40 -17.56
CA ARG A 845 -4.50 -18.86 -16.25
C ARG A 845 -4.19 -19.86 -15.13
N GLY A 846 -3.51 -19.37 -14.09
CA GLY A 846 -3.26 -20.10 -12.84
C GLY A 846 -2.26 -21.25 -12.90
N TYR A 847 -1.90 -21.73 -14.10
CA TYR A 847 -0.89 -22.77 -14.28
C TYR A 847 0.54 -22.26 -14.05
N GLU A 848 1.40 -23.22 -13.74
CA GLU A 848 2.77 -23.06 -13.24
C GLU A 848 3.65 -22.23 -14.19
N ILE A 849 3.45 -22.34 -15.51
CA ILE A 849 4.17 -21.53 -16.51
C ILE A 849 3.98 -20.02 -16.36
N ARG A 850 2.87 -19.57 -15.74
CA ARG A 850 2.61 -18.14 -15.47
C ARG A 850 2.94 -17.74 -14.04
N ARG A 851 3.36 -18.68 -13.18
CA ARG A 851 3.66 -18.38 -11.79
C ARG A 851 5.14 -18.05 -11.64
N THR A 852 5.43 -16.96 -10.95
CA THR A 852 6.81 -16.52 -10.69
C THR A 852 7.54 -17.37 -9.66
N ASP A 853 6.84 -18.27 -8.97
CA ASP A 853 7.41 -19.25 -8.02
C ASP A 853 7.71 -20.61 -8.66
N ALA A 854 7.52 -20.75 -9.98
CA ALA A 854 7.88 -21.94 -10.74
C ALA A 854 9.28 -21.82 -11.39
N PHE A 855 10.06 -22.89 -11.34
CA PHE A 855 11.37 -23.00 -11.97
C PHE A 855 11.24 -23.02 -13.50
N ASP A 856 12.21 -22.41 -14.20
CA ASP A 856 12.46 -22.72 -15.62
C ASP A 856 13.17 -24.07 -15.68
N LEU A 857 12.60 -25.01 -16.42
CA LEU A 857 13.19 -26.32 -16.68
C LEU A 857 14.09 -26.29 -17.90
#